data_AF-A0A6L9KCJ3-F1
#
_entry.id   AF-A0A6L9KCJ3-F1
#
_cell.length_a   1.000
_cell.length_b   1.000
_cell.length_c   1.000
_cell.angle_alpha   90.00
_cell.angle_beta   90.00
_cell.angle_gamma   90.00
#
_symmetry.space_group_name_H-M   'P 1'
#
loop_
_entity.id
_entity.type
_entity.pdbx_description
1 polymer ?
#
loop_
_entity_poly.entity_id
_entity_poly.type
_entity_poly.pdbx_seq_one_letter_code
_entity_poly.pdbx_strand_id
1 'polypeptide(L)'
;MKTHYSNTRFLKTLIIILSFAATKVFAAFPTDIWPQAGQTAQWTVNVNNELCFDGTQPGFGPATVATTFGGLVSNDYTGLKIMFDAYISASGQSTTVVLSSNGTWGSKGILIEMNKYSIQGVANFTYPGTMLSTDVSTYQNTIVKTGMYNSFILDVSAAGIITVKINGYVCPTTYSAPLSVLQAASPVPRFAYFCTGFTGFKLKNLIATKGVNSKQYFTTYVPVVQLSGTYYIDAVNGSDVATGKSEAQAWKTFANVNKTTLAAGTEILLKKGSVWNQRLEIRGAGTASNWIQVDSYGTSPDKPKISLTNNANDIGILICDLDKTSGTPKAQSISYIKIQNLEIANTRLGIYYRCVAGTENTGFNVNNVTFNNINCDPVLTAILNAMPNYTAEIGAQLAAIKGNLETLTGNSDGGVREYLFPAGILVGGQTFGGQTITGNHTTVLTELEVSNCQFNEAIAGLMSIFYWPVANTDGTNVWQQLVNKVKMTNCTSTGIINGVIGLDCTNGGAVADANGVMQPDANGWGVFKNVNVTMGASAPGRSWPEGTTGVILSNCKNMLVDSCEFSELLNQNNPDGCGFDFETNNHQITIQNTKFINNDGHSILLMRSGGFGGNSNINIQKNLFAKNVKNGDNVYEFRFTNDPMHSNVKVRNNQVFMRRKNKLNQNITFLPNLSYLTNISNDLYYLDDTQPDITISFLSQPYTFKAVVSSVAAPQVSNLLLNNGALVTNSRTINVYNEYSLNNGTPASYMVSENSNFTGASWVLYTSNFSFQLSAGDGGKIVYFKTKNVAGTSPSYSTSITLSLNSTSLDKNIYGSSLLDIQPNPVKSIARIHIKNTENSIFENTRYNVSVISITGSVLHSSLEKGNSFSIDLSQCPSGVLIVKVKNDTQSFTQKVIKR
;
A
#
# COMPACT_ATOMS: atom_id res chain seq x y z
N MET A 1 32.43 -46.03 11.84
CA MET A 1 33.82 -46.49 11.63
C MET A 1 34.54 -46.50 12.99
N LYS A 2 35.30 -47.58 13.23
CA LYS A 2 36.26 -47.89 14.33
C LYS A 2 37.00 -46.65 14.91
N THR A 3 37.48 -46.51 16.15
CA THR A 3 37.90 -47.35 17.32
C THR A 3 38.29 -46.33 18.43
N HIS A 4 38.12 -46.52 19.74
CA HIS A 4 38.98 -47.31 20.64
C HIS A 4 38.41 -47.32 22.09
N TYR A 5 38.53 -48.46 22.74
CA TYR A 5 38.37 -48.68 24.19
C TYR A 5 39.72 -48.53 24.90
N SER A 6 39.75 -48.00 26.13
CA SER A 6 40.47 -48.64 27.24
C SER A 6 39.90 -48.20 28.60
N ASN A 7 39.82 -49.19 29.48
CA ASN A 7 39.18 -49.20 30.81
C ASN A 7 39.91 -48.33 31.84
N THR A 8 39.18 -47.79 32.82
CA THR A 8 39.24 -48.27 34.21
C THR A 8 38.10 -47.69 35.05
N ARG A 9 37.64 -48.55 35.96
CA ARG A 9 36.46 -48.46 36.81
C ARG A 9 36.57 -47.34 37.85
N PHE A 10 35.54 -46.49 37.95
CA PHE A 10 35.04 -46.04 39.25
C PHE A 10 33.51 -45.91 39.21
N LEU A 11 32.90 -46.54 40.20
CA LEU A 11 31.48 -46.69 40.43
C LEU A 11 30.88 -45.34 40.90
N LYS A 12 30.10 -44.66 40.06
CA LYS A 12 29.06 -43.71 40.51
C LYS A 12 27.89 -43.76 39.53
N THR A 13 26.79 -44.34 39.99
CA THR A 13 25.46 -44.13 39.41
C THR A 13 25.14 -42.65 39.44
N LEU A 14 25.29 -41.96 38.32
CA LEU A 14 24.76 -40.62 38.10
C LEU A 14 23.75 -40.72 36.96
N ILE A 15 22.48 -40.81 37.35
CA ILE A 15 21.33 -40.60 36.47
C ILE A 15 21.40 -39.11 36.06
N ILE A 16 21.97 -38.83 34.89
CA ILE A 16 21.82 -37.53 34.23
C ILE A 16 20.50 -37.58 33.48
N ILE A 17 19.46 -37.07 34.13
CA ILE A 17 18.24 -36.63 33.45
C ILE A 17 18.65 -35.43 32.60
N LEU A 18 18.63 -35.59 31.28
CA LEU A 18 18.58 -34.48 30.33
C LEU A 18 17.27 -33.73 30.55
N SER A 19 17.29 -32.75 31.45
CA SER A 19 16.24 -31.75 31.57
C SER A 19 16.32 -30.84 30.35
N PHE A 20 15.33 -30.94 29.46
CA PHE A 20 15.03 -29.89 28.50
C PHE A 20 14.74 -28.61 29.30
N ALA A 21 15.63 -27.62 29.21
CA ALA A 21 15.36 -26.27 29.66
C ALA A 21 14.33 -25.68 28.68
N ALA A 22 13.05 -25.86 28.99
CA ALA A 22 12.00 -25.02 28.44
C ALA A 22 12.24 -23.60 28.95
N THR A 23 12.85 -22.76 28.14
CA THR A 23 12.83 -21.30 28.31
C THR A 23 11.38 -20.86 28.30
N LYS A 24 10.79 -20.79 29.50
CA LYS A 24 9.47 -20.21 29.75
C LYS A 24 9.57 -18.71 29.49
N VAL A 25 8.82 -18.26 28.50
CA VAL A 25 8.66 -16.84 28.15
C VAL A 25 8.04 -16.12 29.35
N PHE A 26 8.77 -15.16 29.90
CA PHE A 26 8.29 -14.26 30.94
C PHE A 26 7.30 -13.27 30.32
N ALA A 27 6.06 -13.25 30.79
CA ALA A 27 5.10 -12.19 30.46
C ALA A 27 5.18 -11.10 31.55
N ALA A 28 5.44 -9.86 31.14
CA ALA A 28 5.37 -8.69 32.02
C ALA A 28 3.91 -8.38 32.39
N PHE A 29 3.67 -7.96 33.64
CA PHE A 29 2.34 -7.60 34.15
C PHE A 29 1.99 -6.15 33.80
N PRO A 30 0.76 -5.85 33.28
CA PRO A 30 0.30 -4.47 33.03
C PRO A 30 -0.13 -3.73 34.30
N THR A 31 0.00 -2.40 34.32
CA THR A 31 -0.25 -1.49 35.45
C THR A 31 -1.71 -1.04 35.64
N ASP A 32 -2.68 -1.54 34.86
CA ASP A 32 -4.04 -0.95 34.80
C ASP A 32 -5.15 -1.80 35.43
N ILE A 33 -4.80 -2.73 36.32
CA ILE A 33 -5.78 -3.32 37.25
C ILE A 33 -5.94 -2.35 38.41
N TRP A 34 -6.68 -1.26 38.21
CA TRP A 34 -7.15 -0.45 39.34
C TRP A 34 -8.55 -0.92 39.77
N PRO A 35 -8.71 -1.32 41.04
CA PRO A 35 -10.01 -1.49 41.65
C PRO A 35 -10.70 -0.12 41.77
N GLN A 36 -12.01 -0.10 42.02
CA GLN A 36 -12.67 1.12 42.50
C GLN A 36 -11.86 1.74 43.64
N ALA A 37 -11.75 3.07 43.66
CA ALA A 37 -10.90 3.83 44.58
C ALA A 37 -10.97 3.26 46.01
N GLY A 38 -9.88 2.62 46.47
CA GLY A 38 -9.71 2.14 47.85
C GLY A 38 -9.52 0.63 48.09
N GLN A 39 -9.43 -0.26 47.08
CA GLN A 39 -9.36 -1.72 47.32
C GLN A 39 -8.13 -2.44 46.72
N THR A 40 -6.94 -2.35 47.30
CA THR A 40 -5.76 -3.09 46.81
C THR A 40 -5.82 -4.60 47.12
N ALA A 41 -6.11 -5.43 46.13
CA ALA A 41 -5.88 -6.88 46.20
C ALA A 41 -4.99 -7.34 45.02
N GLN A 42 -3.77 -7.80 45.31
CA GLN A 42 -2.83 -8.29 44.31
C GLN A 42 -2.88 -9.81 44.20
N TRP A 43 -3.32 -10.30 43.03
CA TRP A 43 -3.12 -11.69 42.63
C TRP A 43 -1.65 -11.89 42.26
N THR A 44 -1.02 -12.94 42.78
CA THR A 44 0.34 -13.34 42.40
C THR A 44 0.31 -14.69 41.69
N VAL A 45 1.28 -14.95 40.82
CA VAL A 45 1.48 -16.28 40.24
C VAL A 45 2.71 -16.87 40.90
N ASN A 46 2.58 -18.01 41.55
CA ASN A 46 3.74 -18.62 42.21
C ASN A 46 4.69 -19.29 41.20
N VAL A 47 5.82 -19.77 41.69
CA VAL A 47 6.88 -20.46 40.91
C VAL A 47 6.40 -21.67 40.09
N ASN A 48 5.16 -22.15 40.33
CA ASN A 48 4.53 -23.26 39.65
C ASN A 48 3.42 -22.86 38.65
N ASN A 49 3.27 -21.58 38.29
CA ASN A 49 2.19 -21.06 37.43
C ASN A 49 0.77 -21.17 38.03
N GLU A 50 0.65 -21.18 39.35
CA GLU A 50 -0.65 -21.23 40.04
C GLU A 50 -1.12 -19.82 40.38
N LEU A 51 -2.39 -19.51 40.11
CA LEU A 51 -3.01 -18.26 40.55
C LEU A 51 -3.12 -18.27 42.08
N CYS A 52 -2.38 -17.39 42.74
CA CYS A 52 -2.28 -17.27 44.19
C CYS A 52 -2.86 -15.94 44.64
N PHE A 53 -3.60 -15.96 45.75
CA PHE A 53 -4.01 -14.75 46.46
C PHE A 53 -3.14 -14.62 47.71
N ASP A 54 -2.34 -13.56 47.80
CA ASP A 54 -1.54 -13.25 48.99
C ASP A 54 -2.28 -12.21 49.84
N GLY A 55 -2.94 -12.67 50.90
CA GLY A 55 -3.76 -11.85 51.78
C GLY A 55 -2.98 -11.13 52.90
N THR A 56 -1.68 -10.88 52.76
CA THR A 56 -0.81 -10.40 53.86
C THR A 56 -0.84 -8.89 54.14
N GLN A 57 -1.98 -8.21 53.97
CA GLN A 57 -2.15 -6.84 54.49
C GLN A 57 -2.67 -6.89 55.94
N PRO A 58 -1.97 -6.32 56.94
CA PRO A 58 -2.46 -6.22 58.30
C PRO A 58 -3.49 -5.08 58.38
N GLY A 59 -4.76 -5.40 58.64
CA GLY A 59 -5.78 -4.38 58.96
C GLY A 59 -7.20 -4.59 58.42
N PHE A 60 -7.48 -5.64 57.65
CA PHE A 60 -8.82 -5.85 57.06
C PHE A 60 -9.55 -7.06 57.65
N GLY A 61 -10.82 -6.86 58.04
CA GLY A 61 -11.79 -7.91 58.37
C GLY A 61 -12.20 -8.75 57.14
N PRO A 62 -13.05 -9.77 57.30
CA PRO A 62 -13.22 -10.89 56.37
C PRO A 62 -13.49 -10.41 54.94
N ALA A 63 -12.47 -10.53 54.08
CA ALA A 63 -12.43 -9.94 52.77
C ALA A 63 -13.15 -10.81 51.72
N THR A 64 -14.11 -10.21 51.04
CA THR A 64 -14.81 -10.76 49.87
C THR A 64 -13.87 -10.82 48.67
N VAL A 65 -13.69 -12.00 48.06
CA VAL A 65 -13.00 -12.13 46.77
C VAL A 65 -14.07 -12.12 45.68
N ALA A 66 -14.03 -11.11 44.80
CA ALA A 66 -14.88 -11.03 43.62
C ALA A 66 -14.08 -11.39 42.37
N THR A 67 -14.42 -12.50 41.70
CA THR A 67 -14.01 -12.76 40.32
C THR A 67 -15.21 -12.57 39.41
N THR A 68 -15.16 -11.56 38.54
CA THR A 68 -16.19 -11.25 37.56
C THR A 68 -16.10 -12.24 36.38
N PHE A 69 -17.10 -13.11 36.22
CA PHE A 69 -17.40 -13.75 34.93
C PHE A 69 -18.33 -12.81 34.15
N GLY A 70 -17.80 -11.64 33.79
CA GLY A 70 -18.57 -10.55 33.23
C GLY A 70 -18.56 -10.55 31.71
N GLY A 71 -19.75 -10.65 31.13
CA GLY A 71 -20.00 -10.36 29.72
C GLY A 71 -20.57 -11.56 29.01
N LEU A 72 -21.90 -11.60 28.87
CA LEU A 72 -22.62 -11.99 27.66
C LEU A 72 -24.12 -12.00 27.94
N VAL A 73 -24.86 -11.47 26.97
CA VAL A 73 -26.30 -11.34 26.88
C VAL A 73 -26.99 -12.72 27.02
N SER A 74 -28.14 -12.78 27.69
CA SER A 74 -29.11 -13.90 27.77
C SER A 74 -28.66 -15.28 27.25
N ASN A 75 -28.05 -16.12 28.09
CA ASN A 75 -27.63 -17.45 27.65
C ASN A 75 -28.13 -18.58 28.56
N ASP A 76 -28.54 -19.67 27.92
CA ASP A 76 -28.92 -20.96 28.48
C ASP A 76 -27.68 -21.72 29.04
N TYR A 77 -27.70 -21.95 30.35
CA TYR A 77 -26.64 -22.63 31.10
C TYR A 77 -26.80 -24.16 31.16
N THR A 78 -27.75 -24.73 30.42
CA THR A 78 -28.03 -26.17 30.39
C THR A 78 -26.76 -27.01 30.19
N GLY A 79 -26.44 -27.88 31.15
CA GLY A 79 -25.32 -28.83 31.04
C GLY A 79 -23.91 -28.23 31.15
N LEU A 80 -23.76 -27.04 31.74
CA LEU A 80 -22.47 -26.48 32.10
C LEU A 80 -21.86 -27.29 33.27
N LYS A 81 -20.63 -27.77 33.09
CA LYS A 81 -19.83 -28.39 34.13
C LYS A 81 -18.63 -27.50 34.47
N ILE A 82 -18.44 -27.16 35.74
CA ILE A 82 -17.27 -26.41 36.23
C ILE A 82 -16.48 -27.32 37.16
N MET A 83 -15.21 -27.55 36.85
CA MET A 83 -14.30 -28.41 37.59
C MET A 83 -13.06 -27.64 38.01
N PHE A 84 -12.66 -27.73 39.27
CA PHE A 84 -11.40 -27.17 39.76
C PHE A 84 -10.88 -27.94 40.96
N ASP A 85 -9.57 -27.83 41.19
CA ASP A 85 -8.90 -28.26 42.40
C ASP A 85 -8.64 -27.03 43.28
N ALA A 86 -8.92 -27.13 44.58
CA ALA A 86 -8.74 -26.02 45.53
C ALA A 86 -7.83 -26.44 46.68
N TYR A 87 -6.86 -25.61 47.03
CA TYR A 87 -6.00 -25.81 48.20
C TYR A 87 -6.28 -24.70 49.22
N ILE A 88 -6.59 -25.09 50.45
CA ILE A 88 -7.02 -24.17 51.52
C ILE A 88 -6.06 -24.31 52.70
N SER A 89 -5.33 -23.25 53.04
CA SER A 89 -4.58 -23.14 54.30
C SER A 89 -5.45 -22.53 55.40
N ALA A 90 -5.44 -23.15 56.57
CA ALA A 90 -6.37 -22.82 57.64
C ALA A 90 -5.90 -21.63 58.50
N SER A 91 -6.54 -20.48 58.33
CA SER A 91 -6.84 -19.57 59.44
C SER A 91 -7.99 -18.63 59.06
N GLY A 92 -9.19 -18.87 59.59
CA GLY A 92 -10.33 -17.93 59.48
C GLY A 92 -11.68 -18.60 59.15
N GLN A 93 -12.76 -17.90 59.55
CA GLN A 93 -14.14 -18.38 59.73
C GLN A 93 -14.90 -18.86 58.46
N SER A 94 -16.08 -19.46 58.70
CA SER A 94 -17.06 -20.07 57.79
C SER A 94 -17.17 -19.49 56.36
N THR A 95 -17.27 -20.39 55.38
CA THR A 95 -17.45 -20.08 53.95
C THR A 95 -18.93 -20.11 53.55
N THR A 96 -19.40 -19.11 52.81
CA THR A 96 -20.69 -19.15 52.08
C THR A 96 -20.41 -19.15 50.57
N VAL A 97 -20.94 -20.13 49.84
CA VAL A 97 -20.91 -20.13 48.36
C VAL A 97 -22.26 -19.62 47.89
N VAL A 98 -22.30 -18.48 47.18
CA VAL A 98 -23.54 -17.93 46.62
C VAL A 98 -23.50 -18.02 45.10
N LEU A 99 -24.40 -18.81 44.54
CA LEU A 99 -24.64 -18.90 43.10
C LEU A 99 -25.82 -18.00 42.74
N SER A 100 -25.64 -17.04 41.83
CA SER A 100 -26.75 -16.27 41.25
C SER A 100 -26.65 -16.26 39.72
N SER A 101 -27.79 -16.34 39.03
CA SER A 101 -27.88 -16.31 37.57
C SER A 101 -29.01 -15.37 37.11
N ASN A 102 -28.79 -14.62 36.03
CA ASN A 102 -29.77 -13.72 35.41
C ASN A 102 -30.60 -14.39 34.27
N GLY A 103 -30.85 -15.70 34.33
CA GLY A 103 -31.59 -16.43 33.27
C GLY A 103 -32.48 -17.55 33.77
N THR A 104 -33.46 -17.95 32.96
CA THR A 104 -34.30 -19.14 33.17
C THR A 104 -33.42 -20.40 33.07
N TRP A 105 -33.44 -21.26 34.09
CA TRP A 105 -32.73 -22.53 34.08
C TRP A 105 -33.35 -23.43 33.00
N GLY A 106 -32.57 -23.79 31.97
CA GLY A 106 -33.04 -24.72 30.95
C GLY A 106 -33.25 -26.13 31.50
N SER A 107 -33.84 -27.01 30.68
CA SER A 107 -34.40 -28.31 31.08
C SER A 107 -33.42 -29.35 31.63
N LYS A 108 -32.11 -29.06 31.67
CA LYS A 108 -31.09 -29.88 32.34
C LYS A 108 -30.19 -28.98 33.19
N GLY A 109 -30.10 -29.28 34.47
CA GLY A 109 -29.37 -28.56 35.51
C GLY A 109 -27.91 -28.13 35.24
N ILE A 110 -27.33 -27.40 36.20
CA ILE A 110 -25.89 -27.07 36.24
C ILE A 110 -25.20 -28.03 37.21
N LEU A 111 -24.02 -28.55 36.82
CA LEU A 111 -23.20 -29.42 37.65
C LEU A 111 -21.87 -28.71 38.00
N ILE A 112 -21.62 -28.43 39.27
CA ILE A 112 -20.32 -27.90 39.72
C ILE A 112 -19.63 -29.01 40.50
N GLU A 113 -18.46 -29.45 40.03
CA GLU A 113 -17.70 -30.56 40.61
C GLU A 113 -16.32 -30.08 41.06
N MET A 114 -16.10 -29.96 42.35
CA MET A 114 -14.76 -29.79 42.91
C MET A 114 -14.11 -31.17 43.04
N ASN A 115 -13.10 -31.43 42.22
CA ASN A 115 -12.50 -32.77 42.10
C ASN A 115 -11.63 -33.13 43.30
N LYS A 116 -10.79 -32.19 43.77
CA LYS A 116 -9.91 -32.39 44.91
C LYS A 116 -9.73 -31.10 45.69
N TYR A 117 -10.06 -31.14 46.98
CA TYR A 117 -9.52 -30.18 47.94
C TYR A 117 -8.84 -30.88 49.12
N SER A 118 -7.77 -30.26 49.62
CA SER A 118 -7.05 -30.71 50.82
C SER A 118 -6.98 -29.56 51.83
N ILE A 119 -7.36 -29.83 53.09
CA ILE A 119 -7.15 -28.92 54.22
C ILE A 119 -5.85 -29.35 54.91
N GLN A 120 -4.87 -28.45 54.99
CA GLN A 120 -3.65 -28.69 55.77
C GLN A 120 -3.71 -27.97 57.11
N GLY A 121 -3.39 -28.69 58.20
CA GLY A 121 -2.92 -28.07 59.45
C GLY A 121 -3.85 -28.00 60.66
N VAL A 122 -4.89 -28.84 60.82
CA VAL A 122 -5.65 -28.87 62.08
C VAL A 122 -5.99 -30.28 62.55
N ALA A 123 -5.63 -30.63 63.79
CA ALA A 123 -6.10 -31.81 64.48
C ALA A 123 -7.49 -31.49 65.07
N ASN A 124 -8.55 -32.05 64.50
CA ASN A 124 -9.95 -31.97 64.94
C ASN A 124 -10.59 -30.56 64.85
N PHE A 125 -11.39 -30.35 63.79
CA PHE A 125 -12.27 -29.18 63.69
C PHE A 125 -13.68 -29.57 64.17
N THR A 126 -14.21 -28.89 65.18
CA THR A 126 -15.60 -29.00 65.64
C THR A 126 -16.35 -27.74 65.21
N TYR A 127 -17.49 -27.91 64.55
CA TYR A 127 -18.27 -26.83 63.92
C TYR A 127 -18.91 -25.91 64.97
N PRO A 128 -18.70 -24.58 64.95
CA PRO A 128 -19.63 -23.64 65.55
C PRO A 128 -20.76 -23.38 64.55
N GLY A 129 -22.01 -23.52 65.01
CA GLY A 129 -23.22 -23.46 64.19
C GLY A 129 -23.30 -22.30 63.21
N THR A 130 -23.80 -22.58 62.01
CA THR A 130 -24.21 -21.58 61.02
C THR A 130 -25.35 -20.73 61.58
N MET A 131 -25.12 -19.41 61.68
CA MET A 131 -26.19 -18.43 61.78
C MET A 131 -26.66 -18.05 60.37
N LEU A 132 -27.82 -18.57 59.98
CA LEU A 132 -28.76 -17.88 59.09
C LEU A 132 -30.06 -17.78 59.90
N SER A 133 -30.44 -16.58 60.33
CA SER A 133 -31.75 -16.34 60.94
C SER A 133 -32.84 -16.63 59.87
N THR A 134 -33.96 -17.28 60.11
CA THR A 134 -34.66 -17.68 61.35
C THR A 134 -35.35 -19.04 61.13
N ASP A 135 -34.77 -20.15 61.57
CA ASP A 135 -35.42 -21.17 62.43
C ASP A 135 -34.53 -22.42 62.57
N VAL A 136 -34.53 -23.01 63.76
CA VAL A 136 -33.49 -23.92 64.25
C VAL A 136 -34.01 -25.36 64.27
N SER A 137 -33.25 -26.32 63.73
CA SER A 137 -32.89 -27.57 64.45
C SER A 137 -32.03 -28.57 63.64
N THR A 138 -30.89 -28.90 64.24
CA THR A 138 -30.10 -30.16 64.16
C THR A 138 -29.52 -30.63 62.81
N TYR A 139 -28.19 -30.58 62.66
CA TYR A 139 -27.45 -31.46 61.74
C TYR A 139 -26.39 -32.27 62.49
N GLN A 140 -26.42 -33.59 62.27
CA GLN A 140 -25.42 -34.52 62.74
C GLN A 140 -24.19 -34.54 61.82
N ASN A 141 -23.03 -34.66 62.45
CA ASN A 141 -21.69 -34.60 61.88
C ASN A 141 -21.42 -35.64 60.78
N THR A 142 -20.96 -35.19 59.61
CA THR A 142 -20.11 -36.01 58.73
C THR A 142 -18.66 -35.51 58.85
N ILE A 143 -17.81 -36.33 59.46
CA ILE A 143 -16.43 -35.98 59.82
C ILE A 143 -15.56 -35.89 58.56
N VAL A 144 -15.05 -34.70 58.24
CA VAL A 144 -13.97 -34.51 57.25
C VAL A 144 -12.63 -34.77 57.96
N LYS A 145 -11.92 -35.84 57.60
CA LYS A 145 -10.61 -36.18 58.20
C LYS A 145 -9.49 -35.35 57.57
N THR A 146 -8.63 -34.79 58.41
CA THR A 146 -7.41 -34.06 58.01
C THR A 146 -6.49 -34.96 57.16
N GLY A 147 -5.98 -34.43 56.04
CA GLY A 147 -5.05 -35.17 55.16
C GLY A 147 -5.69 -36.04 54.07
N MET A 148 -7.02 -36.10 53.95
CA MET A 148 -7.68 -36.77 52.83
C MET A 148 -8.17 -35.76 51.77
N TYR A 149 -8.07 -36.13 50.49
CA TYR A 149 -8.71 -35.38 49.41
C TYR A 149 -10.21 -35.55 49.52
N ASN A 150 -10.94 -34.44 49.55
CA ASN A 150 -12.39 -34.46 49.49
C ASN A 150 -12.88 -33.92 48.13
N SER A 151 -13.95 -34.50 47.59
CA SER A 151 -14.69 -33.99 46.45
C SER A 151 -16.03 -33.42 46.89
N PHE A 152 -16.47 -32.35 46.24
CA PHE A 152 -17.76 -31.74 46.50
C PHE A 152 -18.48 -31.50 45.18
N ILE A 153 -19.72 -31.99 45.08
CA ILE A 153 -20.56 -31.86 43.90
C ILE A 153 -21.81 -31.09 44.29
N LEU A 154 -22.04 -29.96 43.60
CA LEU A 154 -23.34 -29.28 43.57
C LEU A 154 -24.06 -29.69 42.30
N ASP A 155 -25.16 -30.40 42.47
CA ASP A 155 -26.09 -30.74 41.40
C ASP A 155 -27.35 -29.91 41.56
N VAL A 156 -27.59 -28.99 40.62
CA VAL A 156 -28.78 -28.12 40.63
C VAL A 156 -29.73 -28.66 39.57
N SER A 157 -30.84 -29.26 39.98
CA SER A 157 -31.81 -29.87 39.05
C SER A 157 -32.49 -28.82 38.16
N ALA A 158 -33.16 -29.28 37.10
CA ALA A 158 -33.99 -28.42 36.24
C ALA A 158 -35.16 -27.74 36.99
N ALA A 159 -35.53 -28.25 38.16
CA ALA A 159 -36.55 -27.67 39.05
C ALA A 159 -35.95 -26.73 40.12
N GLY A 160 -34.65 -26.43 40.06
CA GLY A 160 -33.95 -25.57 41.05
C GLY A 160 -33.62 -26.27 42.37
N ILE A 161 -33.78 -27.59 42.45
CA ILE A 161 -33.42 -28.36 43.65
C ILE A 161 -31.91 -28.50 43.72
N ILE A 162 -31.30 -28.03 44.81
CA ILE A 162 -29.85 -28.11 45.04
C ILE A 162 -29.56 -29.38 45.85
N THR A 163 -28.76 -30.28 45.28
CA THR A 163 -28.20 -31.45 45.96
C THR A 163 -26.71 -31.26 46.15
N VAL A 164 -26.26 -31.36 47.40
CA VAL A 164 -24.85 -31.32 47.78
C VAL A 164 -24.36 -32.75 48.01
N LYS A 165 -23.28 -33.16 47.35
CA LYS A 165 -22.58 -34.42 47.64
C LYS A 165 -21.16 -34.13 48.09
N ILE A 166 -20.73 -34.75 49.19
CA ILE A 166 -19.34 -34.67 49.69
C ILE A 166 -18.78 -36.08 49.68
N ASN A 167 -17.68 -36.32 48.94
CA ASN A 167 -17.04 -37.64 48.81
C ASN A 167 -17.99 -38.75 48.37
N GLY A 168 -18.95 -38.43 47.50
CA GLY A 168 -19.98 -39.37 47.07
C GLY A 168 -21.16 -39.55 48.03
N TYR A 169 -21.11 -39.00 49.25
CA TYR A 169 -22.25 -39.00 50.18
C TYR A 169 -23.16 -37.80 49.92
N VAL A 170 -24.45 -38.07 49.70
CA VAL A 170 -25.48 -37.03 49.55
C VAL A 170 -25.77 -36.42 50.92
N CYS A 171 -25.65 -35.10 51.05
CA CYS A 171 -26.05 -34.41 52.27
C CYS A 171 -27.58 -34.56 52.44
N PRO A 172 -28.11 -34.93 53.62
CA PRO A 172 -29.50 -35.41 53.77
C PRO A 172 -30.61 -34.40 53.46
N THR A 173 -30.30 -33.15 53.11
CA THR A 173 -31.30 -32.11 52.91
C THR A 173 -31.31 -31.57 51.49
N THR A 174 -32.38 -31.93 50.81
CA THR A 174 -32.82 -31.33 49.55
C THR A 174 -33.50 -30.00 49.85
N TYR A 175 -32.92 -28.89 49.37
CA TYR A 175 -33.53 -27.57 49.53
C TYR A 175 -34.56 -27.32 48.41
N SER A 176 -35.80 -27.01 48.79
CA SER A 176 -36.86 -26.55 47.88
C SER A 176 -37.29 -25.16 48.33
N ALA A 177 -36.64 -24.11 47.82
CA ALA A 177 -37.04 -22.73 48.10
C ALA A 177 -37.76 -22.13 46.88
N PRO A 178 -38.99 -21.60 47.02
CA PRO A 178 -39.57 -20.72 46.00
C PRO A 178 -38.82 -19.38 46.03
N LEU A 179 -38.25 -18.97 44.89
CA LEU A 179 -37.52 -17.71 44.76
C LEU A 179 -38.48 -16.51 44.85
N SER A 180 -38.49 -15.81 45.99
CA SER A 180 -39.08 -14.47 46.09
C SER A 180 -38.12 -13.45 45.47
N VAL A 181 -38.52 -12.92 44.31
CA VAL A 181 -37.75 -11.95 43.52
C VAL A 181 -37.83 -10.58 44.17
N LEU A 182 -36.73 -10.09 44.76
CA LEU A 182 -36.50 -8.66 44.95
C LEU A 182 -36.22 -8.03 43.58
N GLN A 183 -37.29 -7.52 42.96
CA GLN A 183 -37.29 -6.73 41.73
C GLN A 183 -36.58 -5.40 42.02
N ALA A 184 -35.36 -5.22 41.51
CA ALA A 184 -34.75 -3.91 41.38
C ALA A 184 -34.93 -3.47 39.93
N ALA A 185 -35.54 -2.30 39.71
CA ALA A 185 -35.71 -1.72 38.40
C ALA A 185 -34.35 -1.36 37.78
N SER A 186 -34.15 -1.68 36.49
CA SER A 186 -32.96 -1.39 35.66
C SER A 186 -31.80 -2.42 35.72
N PRO A 187 -31.09 -2.70 34.61
CA PRO A 187 -30.25 -3.89 34.47
C PRO A 187 -28.91 -3.69 35.18
N VAL A 188 -28.82 -4.18 36.41
CA VAL A 188 -27.55 -4.31 37.13
C VAL A 188 -27.02 -5.74 36.92
N PRO A 189 -25.74 -5.95 36.52
CA PRO A 189 -25.15 -7.29 36.47
C PRO A 189 -25.12 -7.88 37.88
N ARG A 190 -25.69 -9.08 38.07
CA ARG A 190 -25.69 -9.80 39.36
C ARG A 190 -24.61 -10.88 39.35
N PHE A 191 -23.82 -10.92 40.42
CA PHE A 191 -22.51 -11.58 40.54
C PHE A 191 -22.60 -13.03 41.08
N ALA A 192 -21.54 -13.82 40.89
CA ALA A 192 -21.28 -15.02 41.72
C ALA A 192 -20.33 -14.62 42.86
N TYR A 193 -20.67 -14.94 44.11
CA TYR A 193 -19.80 -14.64 45.26
C TYR A 193 -19.11 -15.92 45.74
N PHE A 194 -17.78 -15.84 45.86
CA PHE A 194 -17.00 -16.75 46.70
C PHE A 194 -16.50 -15.96 47.89
N CYS A 195 -17.16 -16.07 49.04
CA CYS A 195 -16.56 -15.56 50.28
C CYS A 195 -15.77 -16.69 50.92
N THR A 196 -14.44 -16.59 50.85
CA THR A 196 -13.55 -17.48 51.61
C THR A 196 -12.93 -16.67 52.72
N GLY A 197 -13.21 -17.02 53.97
CA GLY A 197 -12.55 -16.43 55.14
C GLY A 197 -11.10 -16.89 55.31
N PHE A 198 -10.42 -17.38 54.27
CA PHE A 198 -9.11 -18.00 54.35
C PHE A 198 -8.02 -17.11 53.76
N THR A 199 -6.91 -16.97 54.48
CA THR A 199 -5.61 -16.60 53.92
C THR A 199 -5.00 -17.81 53.18
N GLY A 200 -4.62 -17.64 51.90
CA GLY A 200 -3.88 -18.65 51.12
C GLY A 200 -4.70 -19.62 50.26
N PHE A 201 -5.86 -19.19 49.75
CA PHE A 201 -6.62 -19.95 48.75
C PHE A 201 -5.84 -20.05 47.42
N LYS A 202 -5.63 -21.27 46.92
CA LYS A 202 -4.99 -21.53 45.61
C LYS A 202 -5.90 -22.38 44.72
N LEU A 203 -6.16 -21.89 43.50
CA LEU A 203 -6.94 -22.60 42.48
C LEU A 203 -5.99 -23.31 41.51
N LYS A 204 -6.24 -24.59 41.23
CA LYS A 204 -5.57 -25.34 40.15
C LYS A 204 -6.59 -26.00 39.24
N ASN A 205 -6.15 -26.30 38.01
CA ASN A 205 -6.89 -27.17 37.07
C ASN A 205 -8.35 -26.75 36.84
N LEU A 206 -8.61 -25.43 36.74
CA LEU A 206 -9.94 -24.95 36.37
C LEU A 206 -10.24 -25.39 34.93
N ILE A 207 -11.20 -26.29 34.80
CA ILE A 207 -11.72 -26.81 33.55
C ILE A 207 -13.22 -26.59 33.59
N ALA A 208 -13.78 -25.90 32.62
CA ALA A 208 -15.21 -25.94 32.42
C ALA A 208 -15.53 -26.58 31.07
N THR A 209 -16.61 -27.35 31.02
CA THR A 209 -16.99 -28.15 29.86
C THR A 209 -18.51 -28.15 29.77
N LYS A 210 -19.06 -27.83 28.60
CA LYS A 210 -20.49 -28.02 28.30
C LYS A 210 -20.66 -29.27 27.43
N GLY A 211 -21.74 -30.02 27.65
CA GLY A 211 -22.01 -31.30 26.98
C GLY A 211 -21.90 -31.23 25.44
N VAL A 212 -21.65 -32.40 24.84
CA VAL A 212 -21.00 -32.69 23.53
C VAL A 212 -21.57 -32.02 22.26
N ASN A 213 -22.57 -31.14 22.31
CA ASN A 213 -23.16 -30.49 21.12
C ASN A 213 -23.09 -28.95 21.12
N SER A 214 -22.18 -28.35 21.89
CA SER A 214 -21.92 -26.91 21.77
C SER A 214 -20.45 -26.61 21.97
N LYS A 215 -19.80 -26.03 20.95
CA LYS A 215 -18.50 -25.35 21.08
C LYS A 215 -18.61 -24.34 22.23
N GLN A 216 -17.76 -24.43 23.24
CA GLN A 216 -17.54 -23.37 24.25
C GLN A 216 -16.04 -23.15 24.32
N TYR A 217 -15.49 -22.01 23.86
CA TYR A 217 -15.67 -20.63 24.35
C TYR A 217 -15.24 -20.47 25.82
N PHE A 218 -13.98 -20.84 26.09
CA PHE A 218 -13.16 -20.16 27.09
C PHE A 218 -12.29 -19.15 26.35
N THR A 219 -12.72 -17.89 26.28
CA THR A 219 -11.77 -16.81 25.97
C THR A 219 -11.26 -16.28 27.30
N THR A 220 -10.15 -16.84 27.78
CA THR A 220 -9.23 -16.03 28.59
C THR A 220 -9.03 -14.71 27.85
N TYR A 221 -9.15 -13.56 28.53
CA TYR A 221 -8.71 -12.29 27.97
C TYR A 221 -7.20 -12.43 27.74
N VAL A 222 -6.83 -12.83 26.52
CA VAL A 222 -5.44 -12.87 26.08
C VAL A 222 -5.13 -11.41 25.78
N PRO A 223 -4.12 -10.78 26.43
CA PRO A 223 -3.64 -9.49 25.96
C PRO A 223 -3.37 -9.62 24.47
N VAL A 224 -3.76 -8.62 23.67
CA VAL A 224 -3.59 -8.61 22.21
C VAL A 224 -2.23 -9.24 21.88
N VAL A 225 -2.24 -10.46 21.35
CA VAL A 225 -1.00 -11.17 21.02
C VAL A 225 -0.46 -10.45 19.81
N GLN A 226 0.51 -9.57 20.04
CA GLN A 226 1.20 -8.93 18.94
C GLN A 226 2.17 -9.96 18.35
N LEU A 227 1.95 -10.39 17.10
CA LEU A 227 2.90 -11.25 16.41
C LEU A 227 4.16 -10.45 16.07
N SER A 228 5.31 -11.08 16.24
CA SER A 228 6.62 -10.52 15.87
C SER A 228 7.53 -11.62 15.32
N GLY A 229 8.28 -11.31 14.27
CA GLY A 229 9.11 -12.25 13.54
C GLY A 229 8.39 -12.89 12.33
N THR A 230 8.94 -14.01 11.86
CA THR A 230 8.50 -14.68 10.62
C THR A 230 7.57 -15.86 10.92
N TYR A 231 6.44 -15.93 10.20
CA TYR A 231 5.44 -16.98 10.33
C TYR A 231 5.11 -17.60 8.98
N TYR A 232 4.98 -18.92 8.95
CA TYR A 232 4.76 -19.73 7.75
C TYR A 232 3.35 -20.30 7.75
N ILE A 233 2.69 -20.27 6.59
CA ILE A 233 1.33 -20.81 6.40
C ILE A 233 1.34 -21.75 5.19
N ASP A 234 0.88 -22.99 5.37
CA ASP A 234 0.75 -24.05 4.37
C ASP A 234 -0.65 -24.65 4.45
N ALA A 235 -1.49 -24.41 3.43
CA ALA A 235 -2.87 -24.89 3.40
C ALA A 235 -2.97 -26.43 3.41
N VAL A 236 -1.94 -27.11 2.91
CA VAL A 236 -1.90 -28.56 2.72
C VAL A 236 -1.40 -29.23 4.00
N ASN A 237 -0.16 -28.92 4.40
CA ASN A 237 0.55 -29.65 5.46
C ASN A 237 0.55 -28.94 6.81
N GLY A 238 0.10 -27.67 6.88
CA GLY A 238 0.12 -26.89 8.10
C GLY A 238 -0.87 -27.37 9.17
N SER A 239 -0.70 -26.86 10.39
CA SER A 239 -1.58 -27.10 11.52
C SER A 239 -1.69 -25.85 12.40
N ASP A 240 -2.92 -25.41 12.72
CA ASP A 240 -3.14 -24.15 13.46
C ASP A 240 -2.77 -24.24 14.96
N VAL A 241 -2.48 -25.45 15.46
CA VAL A 241 -1.89 -25.65 16.79
C VAL A 241 -0.36 -25.64 16.78
N ALA A 242 0.27 -25.60 15.60
CA ALA A 242 1.72 -25.48 15.46
C ALA A 242 2.19 -24.06 15.83
N THR A 243 3.51 -23.90 15.96
CA THR A 243 4.08 -22.60 16.37
C THR A 243 4.03 -21.54 15.28
N GLY A 244 3.95 -21.94 14.00
CA GLY A 244 4.04 -21.05 12.84
C GLY A 244 5.45 -20.58 12.51
N LYS A 245 6.46 -20.82 13.38
CA LYS A 245 7.79 -20.17 13.30
C LYS A 245 8.81 -20.84 12.38
N SER A 246 8.42 -21.89 11.66
CA SER A 246 9.26 -22.56 10.66
C SER A 246 8.38 -23.25 9.62
N GLU A 247 8.93 -23.54 8.43
CA GLU A 247 8.20 -24.27 7.39
C GLU A 247 7.61 -25.61 7.90
N ALA A 248 8.38 -26.35 8.71
CA ALA A 248 7.95 -27.63 9.28
C ALA A 248 6.89 -27.51 10.39
N GLN A 249 6.64 -26.29 10.88
CA GLN A 249 5.65 -25.97 11.91
C GLN A 249 4.68 -24.89 11.41
N ALA A 250 4.43 -24.84 10.10
CA ALA A 250 3.55 -23.86 9.48
C ALA A 250 2.11 -23.98 10.00
N TRP A 251 1.41 -22.85 10.08
CA TRP A 251 -0.04 -22.84 10.28
C TRP A 251 -0.78 -23.31 9.03
N LYS A 252 -2.02 -23.78 9.21
CA LYS A 252 -2.83 -24.26 8.08
C LYS A 252 -3.66 -23.13 7.48
N THR A 253 -4.22 -22.29 8.35
CA THR A 253 -5.18 -21.24 7.99
C THR A 253 -4.70 -19.87 8.44
N PHE A 254 -5.46 -18.83 8.09
CA PHE A 254 -5.21 -17.46 8.55
C PHE A 254 -5.73 -17.19 9.97
N ALA A 255 -6.31 -18.19 10.65
CA ALA A 255 -6.96 -18.00 11.96
C ALA A 255 -6.01 -17.40 13.01
N ASN A 256 -4.72 -17.77 12.99
CA ASN A 256 -3.74 -17.22 13.93
C ASN A 256 -3.32 -15.79 13.59
N VAL A 257 -3.31 -15.39 12.31
CA VAL A 257 -3.02 -14.02 11.89
C VAL A 257 -4.23 -13.11 12.17
N ASN A 258 -5.42 -13.53 11.73
CA ASN A 258 -6.65 -12.72 11.79
C ASN A 258 -7.09 -12.36 13.23
N LYS A 259 -6.64 -13.11 14.25
CA LYS A 259 -6.95 -12.85 15.67
C LYS A 259 -5.87 -12.05 16.40
N THR A 260 -4.90 -11.50 15.68
CA THR A 260 -3.72 -10.83 16.24
C THR A 260 -3.45 -9.50 15.56
N THR A 261 -2.64 -8.67 16.22
CA THR A 261 -2.04 -7.47 15.63
C THR A 261 -0.58 -7.79 15.29
N LEU A 262 -0.04 -7.23 14.21
CA LEU A 262 1.33 -7.46 13.76
C LEU A 262 2.25 -6.34 14.26
N ALA A 263 3.44 -6.71 14.75
CA ALA A 263 4.50 -5.77 15.07
C ALA A 263 5.30 -5.38 13.82
N ALA A 264 6.04 -4.28 13.92
CA ALA A 264 6.98 -3.89 12.88
C ALA A 264 8.00 -5.00 12.59
N GLY A 265 8.27 -5.25 11.30
CA GLY A 265 9.14 -6.33 10.84
C GLY A 265 8.51 -7.72 10.83
N THR A 266 7.21 -7.86 11.13
CA THR A 266 6.52 -9.16 11.05
C THR A 266 6.39 -9.61 9.61
N GLU A 267 6.72 -10.88 9.35
CA GLU A 267 6.61 -11.50 8.03
C GLU A 267 5.61 -12.66 8.06
N ILE A 268 4.63 -12.63 7.16
CA ILE A 268 3.67 -13.71 6.93
C ILE A 268 3.98 -14.34 5.57
N LEU A 269 4.53 -15.54 5.58
CA LEU A 269 4.99 -16.26 4.40
C LEU A 269 3.99 -17.36 4.02
N LEU A 270 3.44 -17.28 2.80
CA LEU A 270 2.45 -18.21 2.27
C LEU A 270 3.10 -19.25 1.34
N LYS A 271 2.82 -20.55 1.55
CA LYS A 271 3.45 -21.62 0.75
C LYS A 271 3.01 -21.54 -0.71
N LYS A 272 3.96 -21.45 -1.64
CA LYS A 272 3.71 -21.55 -3.08
C LYS A 272 2.97 -22.85 -3.43
N GLY A 273 1.99 -22.77 -4.32
CA GLY A 273 1.07 -23.86 -4.67
C GLY A 273 -0.08 -24.10 -3.68
N SER A 274 -0.13 -23.41 -2.53
CA SER A 274 -1.29 -23.48 -1.62
C SER A 274 -2.44 -22.58 -2.08
N VAL A 275 -3.67 -23.01 -1.76
CA VAL A 275 -4.90 -22.25 -2.01
C VAL A 275 -5.69 -22.10 -0.71
N TRP A 276 -6.08 -20.86 -0.38
CA TRP A 276 -6.95 -20.55 0.75
C TRP A 276 -8.27 -19.95 0.28
N ASN A 277 -9.38 -20.49 0.76
CA ASN A 277 -10.72 -19.93 0.62
C ASN A 277 -11.14 -19.20 1.91
N GLN A 278 -10.28 -18.29 2.37
CA GLN A 278 -10.47 -17.51 3.59
C GLN A 278 -9.85 -16.13 3.40
N ARG A 279 -10.47 -15.10 3.99
CA ARG A 279 -9.92 -13.75 4.05
C ARG A 279 -8.68 -13.70 4.96
N LEU A 280 -7.64 -13.00 4.52
CA LEU A 280 -6.51 -12.61 5.37
C LEU A 280 -6.75 -11.20 5.93
N GLU A 281 -6.65 -11.03 7.23
CA GLU A 281 -6.79 -9.74 7.92
C GLU A 281 -5.44 -9.29 8.46
N ILE A 282 -5.02 -8.08 8.11
CA ILE A 282 -3.78 -7.44 8.57
C ILE A 282 -4.14 -6.25 9.45
N ARG A 283 -3.57 -6.25 10.65
CA ARG A 283 -3.79 -5.26 11.70
C ARG A 283 -2.43 -4.89 12.29
N GLY A 284 -2.22 -3.61 12.58
CA GLY A 284 -0.94 -3.10 13.10
C GLY A 284 -0.08 -2.40 12.05
N ALA A 285 1.01 -1.78 12.52
CA ALA A 285 1.88 -0.94 11.72
C ALA A 285 3.35 -1.38 11.80
N GLY A 286 4.00 -1.33 10.65
CA GLY A 286 5.44 -1.34 10.52
C GLY A 286 6.08 0.02 10.81
N THR A 287 7.35 0.12 10.46
CA THR A 287 8.13 1.36 10.46
C THR A 287 8.90 1.48 9.15
N ALA A 288 9.43 2.67 8.85
CA ALA A 288 10.22 2.89 7.63
C ALA A 288 11.40 1.90 7.48
N SER A 289 11.99 1.44 8.59
CA SER A 289 13.09 0.47 8.60
C SER A 289 12.63 -1.00 8.74
N ASN A 290 11.42 -1.26 9.24
CA ASN A 290 10.91 -2.59 9.50
C ASN A 290 9.43 -2.69 9.09
N TRP A 291 9.20 -2.97 7.80
CA TRP A 291 7.86 -3.11 7.24
C TRP A 291 7.21 -4.41 7.71
N ILE A 292 5.89 -4.42 7.84
CA ILE A 292 5.11 -5.66 7.88
C ILE A 292 5.07 -6.21 6.45
N GLN A 293 5.32 -7.50 6.27
CA GLN A 293 5.39 -8.12 4.95
C GLN A 293 4.49 -9.35 4.86
N VAL A 294 3.73 -9.45 3.77
CA VAL A 294 3.09 -10.69 3.32
C VAL A 294 3.76 -11.10 2.02
N ASP A 295 4.38 -12.28 2.02
CA ASP A 295 5.15 -12.82 0.89
C ASP A 295 4.90 -14.34 0.75
N SER A 296 5.68 -15.00 -0.08
CA SER A 296 5.59 -16.41 -0.43
C SER A 296 6.88 -17.15 -0.08
N TYR A 297 6.77 -18.47 0.15
CA TYR A 297 7.92 -19.35 0.35
C TYR A 297 7.75 -20.71 -0.35
N GLY A 298 8.84 -21.46 -0.47
CA GLY A 298 8.87 -22.74 -1.19
C GLY A 298 9.20 -22.61 -2.68
N THR A 299 9.24 -23.76 -3.36
CA THR A 299 9.82 -23.92 -4.70
C THR A 299 8.81 -24.14 -5.82
N SER A 300 7.51 -24.26 -5.52
CA SER A 300 6.49 -24.38 -6.56
C SER A 300 6.52 -23.17 -7.50
N PRO A 301 6.32 -23.36 -8.82
CA PRO A 301 6.20 -22.24 -9.75
C PRO A 301 4.92 -21.42 -9.51
N ASP A 302 3.89 -22.03 -8.94
CA ASP A 302 2.59 -21.38 -8.72
C ASP A 302 2.63 -20.49 -7.47
N LYS A 303 2.17 -19.23 -7.61
CA LYS A 303 2.03 -18.32 -6.47
C LYS A 303 1.04 -18.89 -5.43
N PRO A 304 1.24 -18.63 -4.12
CA PRO A 304 0.18 -18.86 -3.14
C PRO A 304 -1.09 -18.09 -3.54
N LYS A 305 -2.24 -18.73 -3.45
CA LYS A 305 -3.51 -18.19 -3.95
C LYS A 305 -4.54 -18.01 -2.84
N ILE A 306 -5.05 -16.79 -2.68
CA ILE A 306 -6.27 -16.51 -1.92
C ILE A 306 -7.43 -16.47 -2.91
N SER A 307 -8.28 -17.49 -2.90
CA SER A 307 -9.41 -17.62 -3.82
C SER A 307 -10.70 -17.82 -3.07
N LEU A 308 -11.57 -16.81 -3.09
CA LEU A 308 -12.87 -16.88 -2.42
C LEU A 308 -13.95 -17.39 -3.38
N THR A 309 -15.19 -16.96 -3.18
CA THR A 309 -16.40 -17.46 -3.88
C THR A 309 -17.03 -16.43 -4.81
N ASN A 310 -16.42 -15.26 -4.94
CA ASN A 310 -16.92 -14.10 -5.66
C ASN A 310 -18.25 -13.55 -5.11
N ASN A 311 -18.50 -13.78 -3.82
CA ASN A 311 -19.64 -13.24 -3.09
C ASN A 311 -19.50 -11.72 -2.94
N ALA A 312 -20.62 -11.01 -2.77
CA ALA A 312 -20.63 -9.58 -2.54
C ALA A 312 -19.85 -9.13 -1.27
N ASN A 313 -19.59 -10.04 -0.33
CA ASN A 313 -18.75 -9.81 0.85
C ASN A 313 -17.26 -10.20 0.68
N ASP A 314 -16.88 -10.77 -0.46
CA ASP A 314 -15.56 -11.38 -0.59
C ASP A 314 -14.46 -10.33 -0.71
N ILE A 315 -13.61 -10.28 0.31
CA ILE A 315 -12.39 -9.48 0.36
C ILE A 315 -11.23 -10.46 0.55
N GLY A 316 -10.26 -10.47 -0.36
CA GLY A 316 -9.10 -11.35 -0.27
C GLY A 316 -8.21 -10.98 0.92
N ILE A 317 -7.72 -9.74 0.94
CA ILE A 317 -6.93 -9.18 2.04
C ILE A 317 -7.58 -7.91 2.55
N LEU A 318 -7.86 -7.85 3.85
CA LEU A 318 -8.33 -6.66 4.54
C LEU A 318 -7.20 -6.09 5.40
N ILE A 319 -6.79 -4.86 5.14
CA ILE A 319 -5.92 -4.07 6.02
C ILE A 319 -6.84 -3.07 6.73
N CYS A 320 -6.92 -3.11 8.05
CA CYS A 320 -7.87 -2.27 8.79
C CYS A 320 -7.28 -1.65 10.04
N ASP A 321 -7.51 -0.35 10.20
CA ASP A 321 -7.08 0.49 11.31
C ASP A 321 -7.96 0.36 12.56
N LEU A 322 -8.89 -0.59 12.56
CA LEU A 322 -9.61 -1.02 13.76
C LEU A 322 -8.97 -2.28 14.32
N ASP A 323 -8.90 -2.39 15.64
CA ASP A 323 -8.55 -3.63 16.32
C ASP A 323 -9.82 -4.46 16.56
N LYS A 324 -9.83 -5.71 16.08
CA LYS A 324 -10.92 -6.68 16.31
C LYS A 324 -10.65 -7.56 17.54
N THR A 325 -9.40 -7.61 18.00
CA THR A 325 -8.95 -8.56 19.02
C THR A 325 -9.35 -8.14 20.44
N SER A 326 -9.62 -6.86 20.66
CA SER A 326 -10.00 -6.30 21.96
C SER A 326 -11.48 -6.46 22.35
N GLY A 327 -12.32 -7.09 21.53
CA GLY A 327 -13.77 -7.23 21.78
C GLY A 327 -14.60 -5.94 21.62
N THR A 328 -13.94 -4.78 21.54
CA THR A 328 -14.48 -3.49 21.13
C THR A 328 -13.55 -2.89 20.08
N PRO A 329 -14.05 -2.37 18.94
CA PRO A 329 -13.22 -1.72 17.94
C PRO A 329 -12.41 -0.56 18.53
N LYS A 330 -11.09 -0.60 18.36
CA LYS A 330 -10.17 0.47 18.77
C LYS A 330 -9.32 0.94 17.59
N ALA A 331 -9.07 2.24 17.49
CA ALA A 331 -8.20 2.81 16.47
C ALA A 331 -6.74 2.34 16.63
N GLN A 332 -6.06 2.07 15.52
CA GLN A 332 -4.63 1.77 15.44
C GLN A 332 -4.05 2.25 14.09
N SER A 333 -2.74 2.38 13.98
CA SER A 333 -2.09 2.66 12.69
C SER A 333 -1.95 1.39 11.84
N ILE A 334 -1.94 1.55 10.52
CA ILE A 334 -1.74 0.51 9.49
C ILE A 334 -0.66 0.90 8.46
N SER A 335 0.45 1.46 8.96
CA SER A 335 1.53 1.98 8.12
C SER A 335 2.61 0.94 7.80
N TYR A 336 3.40 1.18 6.74
CA TYR A 336 4.56 0.39 6.31
C TYR A 336 4.21 -1.10 6.14
N ILE A 337 3.24 -1.36 5.26
CA ILE A 337 2.75 -2.70 4.92
C ILE A 337 3.09 -3.03 3.47
N LYS A 338 3.68 -4.20 3.25
CA LYS A 338 4.05 -4.72 1.94
C LYS A 338 3.36 -6.04 1.64
N ILE A 339 2.72 -6.14 0.49
CA ILE A 339 2.07 -7.36 -0.01
C ILE A 339 2.71 -7.76 -1.33
N GLN A 340 3.27 -8.96 -1.42
CA GLN A 340 4.00 -9.36 -2.62
C GLN A 340 3.95 -10.85 -2.97
N ASN A 341 4.15 -11.14 -4.27
CA ASN A 341 4.31 -12.50 -4.81
C ASN A 341 3.11 -13.44 -4.59
N LEU A 342 1.88 -12.91 -4.61
CA LEU A 342 0.65 -13.67 -4.39
C LEU A 342 -0.28 -13.67 -5.62
N GLU A 343 -1.24 -14.59 -5.63
CA GLU A 343 -2.44 -14.52 -6.46
C GLU A 343 -3.68 -14.29 -5.57
N ILE A 344 -4.56 -13.38 -5.97
CA ILE A 344 -5.86 -13.15 -5.33
C ILE A 344 -6.94 -13.31 -6.40
N ALA A 345 -7.96 -14.13 -6.12
CA ALA A 345 -8.97 -14.45 -7.12
C ALA A 345 -10.38 -14.61 -6.57
N ASN A 346 -11.38 -14.43 -7.44
CA ASN A 346 -12.80 -14.68 -7.13
C ASN A 346 -13.22 -13.88 -5.89
N THR A 347 -12.92 -12.59 -5.90
CA THR A 347 -13.24 -11.67 -4.82
C THR A 347 -13.89 -10.44 -5.40
N ARG A 348 -14.76 -9.81 -4.62
CA ARG A 348 -15.21 -8.45 -4.94
C ARG A 348 -14.07 -7.44 -4.79
N LEU A 349 -13.35 -7.51 -3.68
CA LEU A 349 -12.18 -6.68 -3.41
C LEU A 349 -10.95 -7.57 -3.25
N GLY A 350 -9.90 -7.32 -4.03
CA GLY A 350 -8.66 -8.08 -3.90
C GLY A 350 -7.94 -7.74 -2.60
N ILE A 351 -7.44 -6.51 -2.50
CA ILE A 351 -6.88 -5.92 -1.29
C ILE A 351 -7.69 -4.67 -0.93
N TYR A 352 -8.18 -4.60 0.29
CA TYR A 352 -8.87 -3.42 0.81
C TYR A 352 -8.06 -2.79 1.94
N TYR A 353 -7.50 -1.61 1.68
CA TYR A 353 -6.86 -0.74 2.67
C TYR A 353 -7.91 0.21 3.26
N ARG A 354 -8.38 -0.12 4.46
CA ARG A 354 -9.54 0.50 5.09
C ARG A 354 -9.15 1.32 6.32
N CYS A 355 -9.35 2.63 6.26
CA CYS A 355 -9.13 3.59 7.35
C CYS A 355 -10.46 4.14 7.88
N VAL A 356 -10.85 3.70 9.07
CA VAL A 356 -12.11 4.00 9.73
C VAL A 356 -11.94 5.06 10.82
N ALA A 357 -10.81 5.06 11.53
CA ALA A 357 -10.53 5.96 12.64
C ALA A 357 -9.87 7.28 12.23
N GLY A 358 -9.64 7.50 10.93
CA GLY A 358 -9.11 8.77 10.41
C GLY A 358 -7.65 9.05 10.83
N THR A 359 -6.86 8.00 11.07
CA THR A 359 -5.44 8.14 11.38
C THR A 359 -4.61 8.45 10.12
N GLU A 360 -3.58 9.28 10.26
CA GLU A 360 -2.59 9.47 9.19
C GLU A 360 -1.73 8.20 9.07
N ASN A 361 -1.76 7.56 7.90
CA ASN A 361 -0.94 6.38 7.62
C ASN A 361 0.01 6.64 6.45
N THR A 362 1.06 5.83 6.36
CA THR A 362 2.05 5.92 5.27
C THR A 362 2.64 4.57 4.91
N GLY A 363 3.15 4.43 3.69
CA GLY A 363 3.89 3.25 3.25
C GLY A 363 3.01 2.04 3.02
N PHE A 364 2.28 2.00 1.90
CA PHE A 364 1.61 0.80 1.42
C PHE A 364 2.19 0.39 0.06
N ASN A 365 2.75 -0.81 -0.01
CA ASN A 365 3.41 -1.33 -1.21
C ASN A 365 2.76 -2.65 -1.65
N VAL A 366 2.36 -2.73 -2.91
CA VAL A 366 1.87 -3.95 -3.55
C VAL A 366 2.77 -4.28 -4.74
N ASN A 367 3.40 -5.46 -4.72
CA ASN A 367 4.38 -5.83 -5.73
C ASN A 367 4.19 -7.26 -6.24
N ASN A 368 4.16 -7.46 -7.56
CA ASN A 368 4.07 -8.79 -8.17
C ASN A 368 2.84 -9.60 -7.67
N VAL A 369 1.70 -8.93 -7.54
CA VAL A 369 0.42 -9.58 -7.20
C VAL A 369 -0.43 -9.75 -8.47
N THR A 370 -0.95 -10.95 -8.66
CA THR A 370 -1.88 -11.26 -9.76
C THR A 370 -3.30 -11.29 -9.20
N PHE A 371 -4.18 -10.47 -9.76
CA PHE A 371 -5.59 -10.39 -9.46
C PHE A 371 -6.39 -11.05 -10.59
N ASN A 372 -7.20 -12.05 -10.27
CA ASN A 372 -7.99 -12.80 -11.26
C ASN A 372 -9.47 -12.77 -10.90
N ASN A 373 -10.34 -12.40 -11.85
CA ASN A 373 -11.80 -12.39 -11.64
C ASN A 373 -12.20 -11.55 -10.42
N ILE A 374 -11.92 -10.24 -10.49
CA ILE A 374 -12.26 -9.28 -9.44
C ILE A 374 -13.55 -8.56 -9.82
N ASN A 375 -14.69 -9.15 -9.47
CA ASN A 375 -16.00 -8.63 -9.82
C ASN A 375 -17.07 -9.05 -8.80
N CYS A 376 -18.33 -8.73 -9.07
CA CYS A 376 -19.46 -9.20 -8.30
C CYS A 376 -20.73 -9.10 -9.14
N ASP A 377 -21.09 -10.19 -9.81
CA ASP A 377 -22.18 -10.21 -10.79
C ASP A 377 -23.54 -9.80 -10.21
N PRO A 378 -23.97 -10.21 -8.99
CA PRO A 378 -25.28 -9.83 -8.45
C PRO A 378 -25.46 -8.31 -8.26
N VAL A 379 -24.42 -7.62 -7.78
CA VAL A 379 -24.47 -6.17 -7.56
C VAL A 379 -24.45 -5.42 -8.89
N LEU A 380 -23.61 -5.84 -9.85
CA LEU A 380 -23.57 -5.25 -11.19
C LEU A 380 -24.89 -5.48 -11.95
N THR A 381 -25.47 -6.66 -11.84
CA THR A 381 -26.78 -7.00 -12.44
C THR A 381 -27.91 -6.16 -11.84
N ALA A 382 -27.91 -5.96 -10.52
CA ALA A 382 -28.90 -5.12 -9.85
C ALA A 382 -28.82 -3.65 -10.32
N ILE A 383 -27.61 -3.14 -10.49
CA ILE A 383 -27.37 -1.79 -11.03
C ILE A 383 -27.97 -1.64 -12.44
N LEU A 384 -27.82 -2.65 -13.29
CA LEU A 384 -28.33 -2.64 -14.66
C LEU A 384 -29.86 -2.75 -14.74
N ASN A 385 -30.50 -3.46 -13.80
CA ASN A 385 -31.94 -3.75 -13.84
C ASN A 385 -32.83 -2.70 -13.16
N ALA A 386 -32.27 -1.82 -12.31
CA ALA A 386 -33.05 -1.00 -11.37
C ALA A 386 -33.21 0.49 -11.70
N MET A 387 -32.98 0.95 -12.93
CA MET A 387 -33.18 2.38 -13.28
C MET A 387 -34.68 2.74 -13.14
N PRO A 388 -35.11 3.58 -12.17
CA PRO A 388 -34.43 4.76 -11.57
C PRO A 388 -34.15 4.71 -10.05
N ASN A 389 -34.21 3.54 -9.38
CA ASN A 389 -34.14 3.39 -7.90
C ASN A 389 -32.96 2.51 -7.40
N TYR A 390 -31.87 2.40 -8.15
CA TYR A 390 -30.73 1.53 -7.81
C TYR A 390 -30.15 1.76 -6.41
N THR A 391 -30.18 2.99 -5.87
CA THR A 391 -29.70 3.31 -4.52
C THR A 391 -30.40 2.53 -3.41
N ALA A 392 -31.70 2.28 -3.55
CA ALA A 392 -32.50 1.56 -2.54
C ALA A 392 -32.25 0.05 -2.59
N GLU A 393 -32.10 -0.51 -3.80
CA GLU A 393 -31.84 -1.95 -4.00
C GLU A 393 -30.39 -2.32 -3.67
N ILE A 394 -29.42 -1.50 -4.09
CA ILE A 394 -28.03 -1.57 -3.64
C ILE A 394 -27.97 -1.35 -2.13
N GLY A 395 -28.68 -0.36 -1.60
CA GLY A 395 -28.76 -0.10 -0.16
C GLY A 395 -29.28 -1.30 0.64
N ALA A 396 -30.30 -2.00 0.13
CA ALA A 396 -30.86 -3.20 0.75
C ALA A 396 -29.92 -4.41 0.65
N GLN A 397 -29.31 -4.65 -0.52
CA GLN A 397 -28.33 -5.73 -0.72
C GLN A 397 -27.09 -5.50 0.15
N LEU A 398 -26.57 -4.26 0.17
CA LEU A 398 -25.38 -3.89 0.92
C LEU A 398 -25.66 -3.75 2.42
N ALA A 399 -26.89 -3.47 2.87
CA ALA A 399 -27.25 -3.46 4.29
C ALA A 399 -27.10 -4.84 4.95
N ALA A 400 -27.37 -5.93 4.23
CA ALA A 400 -27.14 -7.30 4.72
C ALA A 400 -25.64 -7.69 4.78
N ILE A 401 -24.81 -7.05 3.96
CA ILE A 401 -23.35 -7.25 3.82
C ILE A 401 -22.56 -6.56 4.96
N LYS A 402 -23.13 -5.52 5.58
CA LYS A 402 -22.54 -4.75 6.69
C LYS A 402 -22.14 -5.58 7.92
N GLY A 403 -22.72 -6.77 8.12
CA GLY A 403 -22.53 -7.59 9.32
C GLY A 403 -21.12 -8.15 9.54
N ASN A 404 -20.21 -8.03 8.58
CA ASN A 404 -18.88 -8.67 8.62
C ASN A 404 -17.69 -7.71 8.80
N LEU A 405 -17.87 -6.38 8.77
CA LEU A 405 -16.80 -5.41 9.02
C LEU A 405 -17.04 -4.61 10.29
N GLU A 406 -15.95 -4.23 10.96
CA GLU A 406 -16.00 -3.47 12.20
C GLU A 406 -16.38 -1.99 11.96
N THR A 407 -17.11 -1.37 12.89
CA THR A 407 -17.45 0.07 12.91
C THR A 407 -17.06 0.69 14.25
N LEU A 408 -16.72 2.00 14.28
CA LEU A 408 -16.30 2.69 15.52
C LEU A 408 -17.46 3.07 16.44
N THR A 409 -18.55 3.55 15.87
CA THR A 409 -19.79 3.87 16.58
C THR A 409 -20.89 3.02 15.97
N GLY A 410 -21.81 2.50 16.77
CA GLY A 410 -22.89 1.61 16.31
C GLY A 410 -23.88 2.20 15.28
N ASN A 411 -23.57 3.34 14.66
CA ASN A 411 -24.33 3.92 13.56
C ASN A 411 -23.86 3.36 12.20
N SER A 412 -24.85 2.99 11.41
CA SER A 412 -24.81 1.94 10.38
C SER A 412 -24.37 2.37 8.98
N ASP A 413 -23.69 3.50 8.81
CA ASP A 413 -23.51 4.06 7.45
C ASP A 413 -22.16 3.70 6.80
N GLY A 414 -21.17 3.27 7.59
CA GLY A 414 -19.77 3.07 7.17
C GLY A 414 -19.47 1.80 6.37
N GLY A 415 -20.15 1.61 5.23
CA GLY A 415 -19.82 0.49 4.32
C GLY A 415 -20.58 0.41 3.00
N VAL A 416 -21.78 0.98 2.86
CA VAL A 416 -22.57 0.82 1.61
C VAL A 416 -21.81 1.31 0.38
N ARG A 417 -21.09 2.43 0.49
CA ARG A 417 -20.35 2.99 -0.65
C ARG A 417 -18.99 2.31 -0.87
N GLU A 418 -18.42 1.70 0.17
CA GLU A 418 -17.14 0.94 0.11
C GLU A 418 -17.29 -0.33 -0.73
N TYR A 419 -18.48 -0.94 -0.69
CA TYR A 419 -18.80 -2.15 -1.43
C TYR A 419 -19.56 -1.88 -2.74
N LEU A 420 -19.58 -0.66 -3.26
CA LEU A 420 -20.27 -0.40 -4.54
C LEU A 420 -19.47 -0.87 -5.76
N PHE A 421 -18.15 -0.86 -5.67
CA PHE A 421 -17.27 -1.10 -6.81
C PHE A 421 -16.26 -2.23 -6.54
N PRO A 422 -16.26 -3.31 -7.33
CA PRO A 422 -15.20 -4.30 -7.26
C PRO A 422 -13.87 -3.71 -7.74
N ALA A 423 -12.78 -3.99 -7.04
CA ALA A 423 -11.45 -3.49 -7.38
C ALA A 423 -10.36 -4.43 -6.91
N GLY A 424 -9.29 -4.55 -7.71
CA GLY A 424 -8.11 -5.31 -7.32
C GLY A 424 -7.49 -4.73 -6.04
N ILE A 425 -7.34 -3.41 -5.98
CA ILE A 425 -6.87 -2.68 -4.81
C ILE A 425 -7.81 -1.52 -4.54
N LEU A 426 -8.36 -1.43 -3.33
CA LEU A 426 -9.18 -0.29 -2.88
C LEU A 426 -8.52 0.39 -1.68
N VAL A 427 -8.43 1.71 -1.71
CA VAL A 427 -8.10 2.57 -0.56
C VAL A 427 -9.34 3.39 -0.17
N GLY A 428 -9.82 3.26 1.07
CA GLY A 428 -11.06 3.91 1.54
C GLY A 428 -11.32 3.80 3.05
N GLY A 429 -12.58 4.01 3.49
CA GLY A 429 -13.03 3.86 4.89
C GLY A 429 -14.09 4.89 5.35
N GLN A 430 -14.31 5.12 6.66
CA GLN A 430 -15.48 5.82 7.27
C GLN A 430 -15.65 7.32 6.93
N THR A 431 -14.88 7.91 6.04
CA THR A 431 -15.09 9.29 5.56
C THR A 431 -16.46 9.54 4.89
N PHE A 432 -17.36 8.54 4.82
CA PHE A 432 -18.67 8.62 4.18
C PHE A 432 -19.90 8.76 5.10
N GLY A 433 -19.78 8.60 6.42
CA GLY A 433 -20.94 8.51 7.32
C GLY A 433 -21.27 9.83 8.02
N GLY A 434 -22.01 10.74 7.37
CA GLY A 434 -22.77 11.78 8.07
C GLY A 434 -22.05 13.10 8.42
N GLN A 435 -20.95 13.43 7.74
CA GLN A 435 -20.34 14.76 7.89
C GLN A 435 -20.55 15.58 6.61
N THR A 436 -21.39 16.61 6.71
CA THR A 436 -21.14 17.84 5.93
C THR A 436 -19.78 18.33 6.39
N ILE A 437 -18.78 18.14 5.56
CA ILE A 437 -17.39 18.37 5.96
C ILE A 437 -17.10 19.87 5.83
N THR A 438 -17.18 20.60 6.94
CA THR A 438 -16.63 21.96 7.05
C THR A 438 -15.30 21.90 7.81
N GLY A 439 -14.16 22.11 7.12
CA GLY A 439 -12.82 22.17 7.75
C GLY A 439 -11.66 21.57 6.94
N ASN A 440 -10.47 21.56 7.53
CA ASN A 440 -9.25 20.92 6.98
C ASN A 440 -9.22 19.42 7.34
N HIS A 441 -8.97 18.54 6.36
CA HIS A 441 -8.94 17.08 6.55
C HIS A 441 -7.52 16.51 6.49
N THR A 442 -7.30 15.44 7.25
CA THR A 442 -6.04 14.70 7.36
C THR A 442 -5.88 13.71 6.20
N THR A 443 -4.64 13.55 5.73
CA THR A 443 -4.31 12.55 4.70
C THR A 443 -4.53 11.14 5.27
N VAL A 444 -5.24 10.27 4.55
CA VAL A 444 -5.50 8.89 5.02
C VAL A 444 -4.30 7.98 4.77
N LEU A 445 -3.74 8.03 3.56
CA LEU A 445 -2.54 7.29 3.17
C LEU A 445 -1.58 8.22 2.46
N THR A 446 -0.37 8.39 3.00
CA THR A 446 0.65 9.21 2.35
C THR A 446 1.21 8.44 1.15
N GLU A 447 2.05 7.44 1.37
CA GLU A 447 2.78 6.80 0.27
C GLU A 447 2.13 5.49 -0.20
N LEU A 448 1.69 5.44 -1.47
CA LEU A 448 1.12 4.27 -2.13
C LEU A 448 1.92 3.84 -3.37
N GLU A 449 2.49 2.65 -3.35
CA GLU A 449 3.20 2.07 -4.49
C GLU A 449 2.56 0.76 -4.97
N VAL A 450 2.28 0.68 -6.27
CA VAL A 450 1.81 -0.54 -6.94
C VAL A 450 2.74 -0.86 -8.09
N SER A 451 3.28 -2.08 -8.14
CA SER A 451 4.25 -2.44 -9.19
C SER A 451 4.18 -3.89 -9.63
N ASN A 452 4.39 -4.14 -10.92
CA ASN A 452 4.46 -5.49 -11.50
C ASN A 452 3.19 -6.33 -11.26
N CYS A 453 2.04 -5.68 -11.13
CA CYS A 453 0.75 -6.34 -10.88
C CYS A 453 -0.01 -6.64 -12.17
N GLN A 454 -0.78 -7.71 -12.16
CA GLN A 454 -1.67 -8.09 -13.26
C GLN A 454 -3.12 -8.09 -12.76
N PHE A 455 -4.04 -7.49 -13.50
CA PHE A 455 -5.45 -7.41 -13.18
C PHE A 455 -6.27 -8.08 -14.29
N ASN A 456 -6.41 -9.40 -14.22
CA ASN A 456 -7.08 -10.18 -15.24
C ASN A 456 -8.56 -10.32 -14.90
N GLU A 457 -9.43 -9.85 -15.79
CA GLU A 457 -10.88 -9.81 -15.56
C GLU A 457 -11.25 -9.07 -14.27
N ALA A 458 -10.72 -7.86 -14.11
CA ALA A 458 -10.97 -6.99 -12.97
C ALA A 458 -11.79 -5.77 -13.38
N ILE A 459 -12.88 -5.50 -12.67
CA ILE A 459 -13.76 -4.35 -12.97
C ILE A 459 -13.00 -3.02 -12.82
N ALA A 460 -12.18 -2.91 -11.77
CA ALA A 460 -11.23 -1.84 -11.55
C ALA A 460 -9.88 -2.39 -11.06
N GLY A 461 -8.80 -1.70 -11.40
CA GLY A 461 -7.44 -2.04 -10.97
C GLY A 461 -7.13 -1.48 -9.59
N LEU A 462 -6.41 -0.35 -9.56
CA LEU A 462 -6.21 0.46 -8.38
C LEU A 462 -7.31 1.52 -8.27
N MET A 463 -7.97 1.55 -7.12
CA MET A 463 -9.04 2.49 -6.83
C MET A 463 -8.83 3.21 -5.49
N SER A 464 -8.97 4.53 -5.49
CA SER A 464 -9.36 5.30 -4.31
C SER A 464 -10.80 5.74 -4.53
N ILE A 465 -11.64 5.60 -3.50
CA ILE A 465 -13.06 6.02 -3.42
C ILE A 465 -13.70 6.52 -4.74
N PHE A 466 -14.71 5.83 -5.24
CA PHE A 466 -15.30 6.16 -6.54
C PHE A 466 -16.43 7.19 -6.48
N TYR A 467 -16.48 8.00 -7.54
CA TYR A 467 -17.42 9.07 -7.87
C TYR A 467 -18.88 8.80 -7.48
N TRP A 468 -19.36 9.55 -6.49
CA TRP A 468 -20.71 10.11 -6.50
C TRP A 468 -20.75 11.27 -5.50
N PRO A 469 -21.17 12.49 -5.89
CA PRO A 469 -21.41 13.55 -4.91
C PRO A 469 -22.42 13.01 -3.92
N VAL A 470 -22.05 12.97 -2.65
CA VAL A 470 -23.02 12.73 -1.60
C VAL A 470 -24.05 13.85 -1.77
N ALA A 471 -25.34 13.52 -1.94
CA ALA A 471 -26.37 14.55 -2.00
C ALA A 471 -26.16 15.50 -0.80
N ASN A 472 -26.08 16.80 -1.07
CA ASN A 472 -25.74 17.88 -0.11
C ASN A 472 -24.25 18.15 0.14
N THR A 473 -23.33 17.69 -0.73
CA THR A 473 -21.98 18.29 -0.77
C THR A 473 -22.07 19.57 -1.59
N ASP A 474 -21.97 20.70 -0.91
CA ASP A 474 -21.93 22.08 -1.43
C ASP A 474 -20.70 22.42 -2.31
N GLY A 475 -20.04 21.40 -2.89
CA GLY A 475 -18.78 21.58 -3.60
C GLY A 475 -17.57 21.82 -2.69
N THR A 476 -17.72 21.90 -1.36
CA THR A 476 -16.57 22.09 -0.45
C THR A 476 -15.81 20.80 -0.12
N ASN A 477 -16.34 19.64 -0.54
CA ASN A 477 -15.73 18.32 -0.36
C ASN A 477 -14.44 18.08 -1.19
N VAL A 478 -14.06 19.03 -2.04
CA VAL A 478 -12.92 19.01 -2.98
C VAL A 478 -11.52 18.95 -2.33
N TRP A 479 -11.43 18.90 -1.00
CA TRP A 479 -10.16 18.97 -0.25
C TRP A 479 -9.81 17.72 0.55
N GLN A 480 -10.60 16.66 0.49
CA GLN A 480 -10.19 15.41 1.12
C GLN A 480 -9.02 14.84 0.33
N GLN A 481 -7.88 14.65 0.97
CA GLN A 481 -6.71 14.03 0.35
C GLN A 481 -6.60 12.59 0.87
N LEU A 482 -7.21 11.64 0.17
CA LEU A 482 -7.18 10.23 0.58
C LEU A 482 -5.79 9.65 0.40
N VAL A 483 -5.14 9.99 -0.71
CA VAL A 483 -3.81 9.53 -1.04
C VAL A 483 -2.88 10.71 -1.33
N ASN A 484 -1.71 10.75 -0.69
CA ASN A 484 -0.71 11.81 -0.81
C ASN A 484 0.66 11.27 -1.24
N LYS A 485 0.79 11.03 -2.55
CA LYS A 485 1.88 10.35 -3.28
C LYS A 485 1.48 8.95 -3.70
N VAL A 486 1.30 8.78 -5.00
CA VAL A 486 1.04 7.50 -5.62
C VAL A 486 1.97 7.29 -6.79
N LYS A 487 2.47 6.06 -6.95
CA LYS A 487 3.12 5.62 -8.19
C LYS A 487 2.66 4.21 -8.54
N MET A 488 2.40 3.98 -9.82
CA MET A 488 1.97 2.69 -10.36
C MET A 488 2.82 2.34 -11.57
N THR A 489 3.48 1.17 -11.56
CA THR A 489 4.43 0.81 -12.62
C THR A 489 4.30 -0.63 -13.10
N ASN A 490 4.46 -0.84 -14.41
CA ASN A 490 4.49 -2.17 -15.03
C ASN A 490 3.25 -3.01 -14.67
N CYS A 491 2.06 -2.46 -14.89
CA CYS A 491 0.81 -3.13 -14.62
C CYS A 491 0.04 -3.41 -15.90
N THR A 492 -0.61 -4.56 -15.98
CA THR A 492 -1.46 -4.93 -17.13
C THR A 492 -2.85 -5.32 -16.67
N SER A 493 -3.87 -5.03 -17.46
CA SER A 493 -5.24 -5.36 -17.12
C SER A 493 -6.12 -5.75 -18.32
N THR A 494 -7.11 -6.60 -18.02
CA THR A 494 -8.22 -6.98 -18.90
C THR A 494 -9.54 -6.94 -18.13
N GLY A 495 -10.64 -6.85 -18.86
CA GLY A 495 -11.98 -6.87 -18.27
C GLY A 495 -12.35 -5.59 -17.53
N ILE A 496 -11.62 -4.49 -17.80
CA ILE A 496 -11.80 -3.20 -17.14
C ILE A 496 -13.14 -2.58 -17.54
N ILE A 497 -13.81 -1.97 -16.56
CA ILE A 497 -15.02 -1.15 -16.74
C ILE A 497 -14.83 0.23 -16.12
N ASN A 498 -14.32 0.28 -14.88
CA ASN A 498 -14.23 1.50 -14.06
C ASN A 498 -12.77 1.96 -13.89
N GLY A 499 -11.95 1.70 -14.90
CA GLY A 499 -10.54 2.07 -14.96
C GLY A 499 -9.59 1.10 -14.27
N VAL A 500 -8.43 0.87 -14.89
CA VAL A 500 -7.28 0.27 -14.19
C VAL A 500 -6.71 1.23 -13.15
N ILE A 501 -6.93 2.53 -13.38
CA ILE A 501 -6.70 3.63 -12.45
C ILE A 501 -8.05 4.33 -12.27
N GLY A 502 -8.66 4.19 -11.09
CA GLY A 502 -9.89 4.88 -10.73
C GLY A 502 -9.67 5.68 -9.46
N LEU A 503 -9.29 6.94 -9.58
CA LEU A 503 -8.86 7.72 -8.42
C LEU A 503 -9.77 8.91 -8.19
N ASP A 504 -10.21 9.06 -6.94
CA ASP A 504 -10.71 10.32 -6.41
C ASP A 504 -9.77 10.84 -5.32
N CYS A 505 -9.79 12.16 -5.09
CA CYS A 505 -9.17 12.78 -3.92
C CYS A 505 -7.69 12.43 -3.73
N THR A 506 -6.94 12.36 -4.84
CA THR A 506 -5.56 11.87 -4.85
C THR A 506 -4.57 12.92 -5.35
N ASN A 507 -3.53 13.17 -4.56
CA ASN A 507 -2.34 13.89 -5.01
C ASN A 507 -1.29 12.87 -5.44
N GLY A 508 -0.91 12.88 -6.72
CA GLY A 508 0.14 12.02 -7.24
C GLY A 508 1.52 12.33 -6.65
N GLY A 509 1.80 13.61 -6.38
CA GLY A 509 3.10 14.07 -5.89
C GLY A 509 4.11 14.40 -6.99
N ALA A 510 3.73 14.36 -8.27
CA ALA A 510 4.61 14.81 -9.35
C ALA A 510 4.91 16.32 -9.24
N VAL A 511 6.00 16.76 -9.83
CA VAL A 511 6.42 18.17 -9.86
C VAL A 511 6.44 18.69 -11.29
N ALA A 512 5.88 19.87 -11.51
CA ALA A 512 5.89 20.51 -12.82
C ALA A 512 7.30 21.04 -13.15
N ASP A 513 7.75 20.85 -14.38
CA ASP A 513 8.92 21.54 -14.91
C ASP A 513 8.58 23.02 -15.27
N ALA A 514 9.57 23.77 -15.77
CA ALA A 514 9.41 25.17 -16.16
C ALA A 514 8.33 25.40 -17.26
N ASN A 515 7.93 24.35 -17.98
CA ASN A 515 6.91 24.41 -19.03
C ASN A 515 5.53 23.92 -18.56
N GLY A 516 5.41 23.53 -17.28
CA GLY A 516 4.20 22.95 -16.70
C GLY A 516 4.00 21.48 -17.03
N VAL A 517 5.02 20.76 -17.53
CA VAL A 517 4.98 19.32 -17.78
C VAL A 517 5.35 18.58 -16.50
N MET A 518 4.50 17.64 -16.09
CA MET A 518 4.72 16.91 -14.84
C MET A 518 5.88 15.91 -14.97
N GLN A 519 6.73 15.87 -13.96
CA GLN A 519 7.83 14.92 -13.78
C GLN A 519 7.64 14.19 -12.44
N PRO A 520 8.13 12.94 -12.31
CA PRO A 520 8.19 12.33 -10.98
C PRO A 520 8.99 13.22 -10.03
N ASP A 521 8.64 13.22 -8.74
CA ASP A 521 9.45 13.94 -7.75
C ASP A 521 10.86 13.32 -7.59
N ALA A 522 11.69 13.90 -6.72
CA ALA A 522 13.04 13.41 -6.47
C ALA A 522 13.11 11.94 -5.97
N ASN A 523 12.00 11.40 -5.44
CA ASN A 523 11.88 10.03 -4.97
C ASN A 523 11.10 9.13 -5.96
N GLY A 524 10.72 9.66 -7.13
CA GLY A 524 9.98 8.94 -8.16
C GLY A 524 8.46 8.85 -7.95
N TRP A 525 7.86 9.68 -7.09
CA TRP A 525 6.41 9.73 -6.88
C TRP A 525 5.66 10.48 -7.97
N GLY A 526 4.36 10.20 -8.11
CA GLY A 526 3.44 10.89 -9.02
C GLY A 526 3.42 10.36 -10.44
N VAL A 527 3.90 9.13 -10.65
CA VAL A 527 4.02 8.53 -11.97
C VAL A 527 3.20 7.25 -12.12
N PHE A 528 2.45 7.19 -13.21
CA PHE A 528 1.81 5.99 -13.74
C PHE A 528 2.56 5.62 -15.01
N LYS A 529 3.34 4.54 -14.97
CA LYS A 529 4.24 4.17 -16.08
C LYS A 529 4.10 2.71 -16.50
N ASN A 530 3.95 2.47 -17.80
CA ASN A 530 3.69 1.12 -18.33
C ASN A 530 2.47 0.48 -17.63
N VAL A 531 1.40 1.26 -17.46
CA VAL A 531 0.11 0.78 -16.94
C VAL A 531 -0.82 0.62 -18.14
N ASN A 532 -1.20 -0.63 -18.44
CA ASN A 532 -1.80 -0.98 -19.71
C ASN A 532 -3.15 -1.67 -19.52
N VAL A 533 -4.20 -1.11 -20.12
CA VAL A 533 -5.47 -1.77 -20.41
C VAL A 533 -5.41 -2.26 -21.85
N THR A 534 -5.49 -3.57 -22.04
CA THR A 534 -5.46 -4.18 -23.39
C THR A 534 -6.83 -4.71 -23.82
N MET A 535 -7.81 -4.72 -22.92
CA MET A 535 -9.19 -5.10 -23.22
C MET A 535 -10.15 -4.66 -22.10
N GLY A 536 -11.25 -4.00 -22.47
CA GLY A 536 -12.38 -3.79 -21.56
C GLY A 536 -13.17 -5.08 -21.29
N ALA A 537 -14.20 -5.01 -20.46
CA ALA A 537 -15.08 -6.15 -20.20
C ALA A 537 -15.86 -6.57 -21.46
N SER A 538 -15.63 -7.81 -21.92
CA SER A 538 -16.30 -8.39 -23.08
C SER A 538 -17.49 -9.28 -22.72
N ALA A 539 -17.62 -9.68 -21.46
CA ALA A 539 -18.75 -10.47 -20.98
C ALA A 539 -20.06 -9.67 -21.16
N PRO A 540 -21.08 -10.20 -21.85
CA PRO A 540 -22.33 -9.49 -22.09
C PRO A 540 -23.01 -9.04 -20.79
N GLY A 541 -23.44 -7.77 -20.75
CA GLY A 541 -24.06 -7.18 -19.57
C GLY A 541 -23.05 -6.86 -18.45
N ARG A 542 -21.76 -7.12 -18.64
CA ARG A 542 -20.71 -6.71 -17.71
C ARG A 542 -20.21 -5.32 -18.11
N SER A 543 -21.05 -4.33 -17.88
CA SER A 543 -20.81 -2.93 -18.24
C SER A 543 -21.47 -2.02 -17.21
N TRP A 544 -21.00 -0.78 -17.10
CA TRP A 544 -21.63 0.21 -16.24
C TRP A 544 -22.66 1.04 -17.02
N PRO A 545 -23.90 1.23 -16.51
CA PRO A 545 -24.94 1.96 -17.24
C PRO A 545 -24.58 3.40 -17.59
N GLU A 546 -23.80 4.06 -16.73
CA GLU A 546 -23.39 5.46 -16.92
C GLU A 546 -22.16 5.61 -17.82
N GLY A 547 -21.50 4.50 -18.17
CA GLY A 547 -20.37 4.48 -19.08
C GLY A 547 -19.14 3.75 -18.56
N THR A 548 -18.26 3.37 -19.48
CA THR A 548 -17.05 2.59 -19.18
C THR A 548 -15.79 3.36 -19.58
N THR A 549 -14.69 3.11 -18.88
CA THR A 549 -13.41 3.81 -19.11
C THR A 549 -12.18 2.99 -18.73
N GLY A 550 -11.05 3.29 -19.38
CA GLY A 550 -9.72 2.76 -19.04
C GLY A 550 -9.07 3.44 -17.83
N VAL A 551 -9.37 4.72 -17.60
CA VAL A 551 -8.92 5.52 -16.44
C VAL A 551 -9.99 6.53 -16.09
N ILE A 552 -10.24 6.74 -14.80
CA ILE A 552 -11.13 7.79 -14.31
C ILE A 552 -10.49 8.54 -13.17
N LEU A 553 -10.46 9.87 -13.29
CA LEU A 553 -9.88 10.77 -12.29
C LEU A 553 -10.89 11.84 -11.87
N SER A 554 -11.03 12.01 -10.56
CA SER A 554 -11.79 13.08 -9.92
C SER A 554 -10.97 13.69 -8.79
N ASN A 555 -11.02 15.01 -8.59
CA ASN A 555 -10.27 15.71 -7.54
C ASN A 555 -8.78 15.30 -7.45
N CYS A 556 -8.17 14.97 -8.59
CA CYS A 556 -6.80 14.47 -8.65
C CYS A 556 -5.83 15.57 -9.05
N LYS A 557 -4.62 15.54 -8.52
CA LYS A 557 -3.58 16.50 -8.90
C LYS A 557 -2.19 15.94 -8.96
N ASN A 558 -1.30 16.66 -9.66
CA ASN A 558 0.13 16.41 -9.71
C ASN A 558 0.47 14.99 -10.18
N MET A 559 0.10 14.66 -11.42
CA MET A 559 0.29 13.32 -11.97
C MET A 559 0.95 13.33 -13.34
N LEU A 560 1.83 12.36 -13.56
CA LEU A 560 2.40 12.00 -14.86
C LEU A 560 1.92 10.61 -15.26
N VAL A 561 1.25 10.51 -16.41
CA VAL A 561 0.92 9.27 -17.10
C VAL A 561 1.88 9.15 -18.28
N ASP A 562 2.77 8.15 -18.25
CA ASP A 562 3.89 8.01 -19.19
C ASP A 562 4.00 6.58 -19.72
N SER A 563 4.11 6.39 -21.04
CA SER A 563 4.37 5.07 -21.63
C SER A 563 3.27 4.03 -21.30
N CYS A 564 2.02 4.46 -21.19
CA CYS A 564 0.87 3.61 -20.90
C CYS A 564 0.10 3.20 -22.16
N GLU A 565 -0.88 2.32 -22.02
CA GLU A 565 -1.80 1.93 -23.08
C GLU A 565 -3.22 1.80 -22.55
N PHE A 566 -4.19 2.48 -23.17
CA PHE A 566 -5.61 2.41 -22.81
C PHE A 566 -6.42 2.11 -24.07
N SER A 567 -6.47 0.82 -24.41
CA SER A 567 -6.94 0.32 -25.70
C SER A 567 -8.03 -0.74 -25.54
N GLU A 568 -8.82 -0.93 -26.59
CA GLU A 568 -9.88 -1.94 -26.68
C GLU A 568 -10.92 -1.85 -25.55
N LEU A 569 -11.24 -0.63 -25.09
CA LEU A 569 -12.33 -0.41 -24.16
C LEU A 569 -13.68 -0.67 -24.84
N LEU A 570 -14.55 -1.41 -24.16
CA LEU A 570 -15.84 -1.88 -24.67
C LEU A 570 -16.97 -1.23 -23.90
N ASN A 571 -17.88 -0.54 -24.60
CA ASN A 571 -19.00 0.15 -23.95
C ASN A 571 -20.25 -0.72 -23.82
N GLN A 572 -20.36 -1.79 -24.62
CA GLN A 572 -21.53 -2.67 -24.67
C GLN A 572 -22.87 -1.92 -24.84
N ASN A 573 -22.88 -0.86 -25.66
CA ASN A 573 -24.01 0.07 -25.89
C ASN A 573 -24.34 1.03 -24.75
N ASN A 574 -23.57 1.05 -23.67
CA ASN A 574 -23.64 2.12 -22.67
C ASN A 574 -22.91 3.38 -23.17
N PRO A 575 -23.09 4.53 -22.51
CA PRO A 575 -22.35 5.74 -22.80
C PRO A 575 -20.81 5.54 -22.72
N ASP A 576 -20.09 6.51 -23.29
CA ASP A 576 -18.63 6.59 -23.27
C ASP A 576 -17.90 5.39 -23.90
N GLY A 577 -17.19 4.58 -23.11
CA GLY A 577 -16.21 3.61 -23.61
C GLY A 577 -14.86 4.25 -23.89
N CYS A 578 -14.48 5.26 -23.09
CA CYS A 578 -13.31 6.07 -23.35
C CYS A 578 -12.02 5.46 -22.79
N GLY A 579 -10.88 5.90 -23.30
CA GLY A 579 -9.59 5.44 -22.76
C GLY A 579 -9.21 6.14 -21.46
N PHE A 580 -9.51 7.44 -21.37
CA PHE A 580 -9.20 8.27 -20.21
C PHE A 580 -10.33 9.24 -19.91
N ASP A 581 -10.73 9.33 -18.65
CA ASP A 581 -11.82 10.16 -18.19
C ASP A 581 -11.37 11.15 -17.11
N PHE A 582 -11.46 12.43 -17.43
CA PHE A 582 -11.36 13.51 -16.47
C PHE A 582 -12.76 13.94 -16.08
N GLU A 583 -13.15 13.57 -14.86
CA GLU A 583 -14.41 14.00 -14.26
C GLU A 583 -14.30 15.48 -13.84
N THR A 584 -14.08 15.75 -12.55
CA THR A 584 -14.12 17.09 -11.99
C THR A 584 -12.84 17.43 -11.23
N ASN A 585 -12.49 18.72 -11.20
CA ASN A 585 -11.44 19.29 -10.37
C ASN A 585 -10.05 18.62 -10.48
N ASN A 586 -9.70 18.15 -11.68
CA ASN A 586 -8.36 17.61 -11.90
C ASN A 586 -7.36 18.72 -12.23
N HIS A 587 -6.15 18.67 -11.66
CA HIS A 587 -5.17 19.75 -11.78
C HIS A 587 -3.75 19.27 -12.01
N GLN A 588 -2.99 19.89 -12.92
CA GLN A 588 -1.56 19.57 -13.13
C GLN A 588 -1.34 18.09 -13.45
N ILE A 589 -1.88 17.67 -14.59
CA ILE A 589 -1.77 16.29 -15.07
C ILE A 589 -1.17 16.30 -16.47
N THR A 590 -0.16 15.46 -16.69
CA THR A 590 0.44 15.22 -18.00
C THR A 590 0.17 13.80 -18.45
N ILE A 591 -0.38 13.62 -19.64
CA ILE A 591 -0.44 12.35 -20.37
C ILE A 591 0.54 12.43 -21.52
N GLN A 592 1.55 11.56 -21.51
CA GLN A 592 2.54 11.49 -22.57
C GLN A 592 2.98 10.08 -22.92
N ASN A 593 3.53 9.93 -24.14
CA ASN A 593 4.07 8.66 -24.62
C ASN A 593 3.07 7.49 -24.51
N THR A 594 1.76 7.79 -24.48
CA THR A 594 0.69 6.83 -24.18
C THR A 594 -0.09 6.51 -25.44
N LYS A 595 -0.63 5.29 -25.52
CA LYS A 595 -1.45 4.83 -26.66
C LYS A 595 -2.92 4.72 -26.27
N PHE A 596 -3.78 5.07 -27.21
CA PHE A 596 -5.23 4.92 -27.13
C PHE A 596 -5.72 4.34 -28.44
N ILE A 597 -6.00 3.04 -28.46
CA ILE A 597 -6.27 2.33 -29.71
C ILE A 597 -7.57 1.54 -29.62
N ASN A 598 -8.41 1.68 -30.64
CA ASN A 598 -9.57 0.83 -30.85
C ASN A 598 -10.62 0.83 -29.73
N ASN A 599 -10.74 1.93 -29.00
CA ASN A 599 -11.80 2.10 -28.02
C ASN A 599 -13.18 2.26 -28.69
N ASP A 600 -14.20 1.66 -28.09
CA ASP A 600 -15.59 1.83 -28.53
C ASP A 600 -15.99 3.30 -28.48
N GLY A 601 -15.61 4.00 -27.41
CA GLY A 601 -15.79 5.42 -27.22
C GLY A 601 -14.66 6.29 -27.74
N HIS A 602 -14.76 7.57 -27.40
CA HIS A 602 -13.76 8.60 -27.66
C HIS A 602 -12.49 8.36 -26.84
N SER A 603 -11.38 8.96 -27.24
CA SER A 603 -10.09 8.68 -26.60
C SER A 603 -9.98 9.26 -25.19
N ILE A 604 -10.28 10.55 -25.06
CA ILE A 604 -10.20 11.30 -23.80
C ILE A 604 -11.51 12.05 -23.59
N LEU A 605 -12.09 11.84 -22.43
CA LEU A 605 -13.24 12.57 -21.90
C LEU A 605 -12.76 13.68 -20.97
N LEU A 606 -13.34 14.86 -21.11
CA LEU A 606 -13.17 15.95 -20.16
C LEU A 606 -14.56 16.50 -19.81
N MET A 607 -15.10 15.97 -18.71
CA MET A 607 -16.46 16.19 -18.24
C MET A 607 -16.68 17.59 -17.69
N ARG A 608 -17.94 18.00 -17.70
CA ARG A 608 -18.38 19.26 -17.10
C ARG A 608 -18.15 19.16 -15.59
N SER A 609 -17.65 20.24 -14.98
CA SER A 609 -17.31 20.33 -13.56
C SER A 609 -18.45 19.97 -12.60
N GLY A 610 -19.72 20.10 -13.03
CA GLY A 610 -20.89 19.84 -12.21
C GLY A 610 -21.03 20.75 -10.98
N GLY A 611 -20.27 21.85 -10.92
CA GLY A 611 -20.16 22.72 -9.72
C GLY A 611 -19.07 22.30 -8.72
N PHE A 612 -18.29 21.26 -9.03
CA PHE A 612 -17.26 20.69 -8.13
C PHE A 612 -15.83 21.11 -8.51
N GLY A 613 -15.63 21.99 -9.49
CA GLY A 613 -14.29 22.47 -9.90
C GLY A 613 -13.91 22.07 -11.33
N GLY A 614 -13.23 22.94 -12.07
CA GLY A 614 -12.85 22.66 -13.45
C GLY A 614 -11.52 21.90 -13.58
N ASN A 615 -11.41 21.08 -14.62
CA ASN A 615 -10.14 20.48 -15.04
C ASN A 615 -9.17 21.57 -15.53
N SER A 616 -7.95 21.61 -14.99
CA SER A 616 -7.01 22.69 -15.24
C SER A 616 -5.55 22.26 -15.34
N ASN A 617 -4.75 22.99 -16.13
CA ASN A 617 -3.33 22.69 -16.33
C ASN A 617 -3.08 21.24 -16.80
N ILE A 618 -3.83 20.79 -17.78
CA ILE A 618 -3.74 19.44 -18.35
C ILE A 618 -2.86 19.48 -19.60
N ASN A 619 -1.85 18.61 -19.69
CA ASN A 619 -1.00 18.46 -20.88
C ASN A 619 -1.23 17.09 -21.51
N ILE A 620 -1.70 17.05 -22.75
CA ILE A 620 -1.84 15.82 -23.55
C ILE A 620 -0.85 15.93 -24.70
N GLN A 621 0.27 15.19 -24.63
CA GLN A 621 1.36 15.37 -25.58
C GLN A 621 2.13 14.10 -25.95
N LYS A 622 2.70 14.04 -27.16
CA LYS A 622 3.52 12.90 -27.59
C LYS A 622 2.80 11.54 -27.49
N ASN A 623 1.49 11.51 -27.69
CA ASN A 623 0.67 10.29 -27.62
C ASN A 623 0.27 9.79 -29.01
N LEU A 624 -0.14 8.52 -29.08
CA LEU A 624 -0.73 7.90 -30.26
C LEU A 624 -2.21 7.60 -30.00
N PHE A 625 -3.08 8.20 -30.80
CA PHE A 625 -4.51 7.92 -30.83
C PHE A 625 -4.84 7.28 -32.18
N ALA A 626 -5.45 6.10 -32.19
CA ALA A 626 -5.79 5.44 -33.44
C ALA A 626 -7.08 4.63 -33.33
N LYS A 627 -7.95 4.78 -34.33
CA LYS A 627 -9.15 3.95 -34.45
C LYS A 627 -10.03 4.01 -33.20
N ASN A 628 -10.20 5.15 -32.54
CA ASN A 628 -11.20 5.28 -31.47
C ASN A 628 -12.55 5.74 -32.02
N VAL A 629 -13.57 5.76 -31.17
CA VAL A 629 -14.98 5.92 -31.55
C VAL A 629 -15.41 4.78 -32.47
N LYS A 630 -15.09 3.54 -32.09
CA LYS A 630 -15.40 2.33 -32.89
C LYS A 630 -16.90 2.03 -32.91
N ASN A 631 -17.53 2.05 -31.74
CA ASN A 631 -18.94 1.68 -31.53
C ASN A 631 -19.71 2.73 -30.70
N GLY A 632 -19.13 3.90 -30.51
CA GLY A 632 -19.76 5.07 -29.90
C GLY A 632 -20.53 5.91 -30.92
N ASP A 633 -21.50 6.68 -30.42
CA ASP A 633 -22.24 7.71 -31.16
C ASP A 633 -21.63 9.11 -30.99
N ASN A 634 -20.44 9.20 -30.38
CA ASN A 634 -19.75 10.47 -30.21
C ASN A 634 -19.36 11.10 -31.56
N VAL A 635 -19.41 12.42 -31.64
CA VAL A 635 -18.99 13.20 -32.81
C VAL A 635 -17.60 13.83 -32.62
N TYR A 636 -16.92 13.49 -31.51
CA TYR A 636 -15.57 13.94 -31.20
C TYR A 636 -14.64 12.75 -30.88
N GLU A 637 -13.41 12.80 -31.40
CA GLU A 637 -12.32 11.90 -30.99
C GLU A 637 -11.91 12.22 -29.54
N PHE A 638 -11.85 13.51 -29.18
CA PHE A 638 -11.69 14.00 -27.81
C PHE A 638 -12.97 14.71 -27.37
N ARG A 639 -13.71 14.13 -26.43
CA ARG A 639 -14.99 14.67 -25.97
C ARG A 639 -14.75 15.65 -24.83
N PHE A 640 -14.54 16.90 -25.17
CA PHE A 640 -14.33 17.97 -24.18
C PHE A 640 -15.59 18.83 -24.04
N THR A 641 -16.08 18.96 -22.82
CA THR A 641 -17.31 19.73 -22.56
C THR A 641 -17.04 21.23 -22.53
N ASN A 642 -18.04 22.02 -22.93
CA ASN A 642 -17.96 23.48 -22.82
C ASN A 642 -18.26 23.93 -21.38
N ASP A 643 -17.22 23.98 -20.55
CA ASP A 643 -17.30 24.44 -19.17
C ASP A 643 -16.32 25.60 -18.94
N PRO A 644 -16.79 26.78 -18.48
CA PRO A 644 -15.93 27.94 -18.24
C PRO A 644 -14.97 27.76 -17.06
N MET A 645 -15.16 26.76 -16.19
CA MET A 645 -14.23 26.47 -15.10
C MET A 645 -12.98 25.73 -15.57
N HIS A 646 -13.01 25.12 -16.75
CA HIS A 646 -11.82 24.50 -17.34
C HIS A 646 -10.82 25.56 -17.78
N SER A 647 -9.52 25.27 -17.63
CA SER A 647 -8.48 26.25 -17.99
C SER A 647 -7.16 25.59 -18.38
N ASN A 648 -6.46 26.19 -19.35
CA ASN A 648 -5.09 25.83 -19.74
C ASN A 648 -4.92 24.33 -20.04
N VAL A 649 -5.76 23.80 -20.94
CA VAL A 649 -5.61 22.43 -21.46
C VAL A 649 -4.81 22.49 -22.75
N LYS A 650 -3.67 21.79 -22.80
CA LYS A 650 -2.76 21.74 -23.95
C LYS A 650 -2.86 20.39 -24.64
N VAL A 651 -3.09 20.39 -25.96
CA VAL A 651 -3.15 19.18 -26.78
C VAL A 651 -2.16 19.32 -27.93
N ARG A 652 -0.96 18.74 -27.78
CA ARG A 652 0.15 19.02 -28.70
C ARG A 652 1.07 17.84 -28.98
N ASN A 653 1.61 17.79 -30.18
CA ASN A 653 2.48 16.74 -30.69
C ASN A 653 1.89 15.33 -30.52
N ASN A 654 0.58 15.17 -30.65
CA ASN A 654 -0.04 13.85 -30.70
C ASN A 654 -0.18 13.41 -32.16
N GLN A 655 -0.06 12.11 -32.40
CA GLN A 655 -0.34 11.48 -33.69
C GLN A 655 -1.72 10.84 -33.62
N VAL A 656 -2.64 11.27 -34.48
CA VAL A 656 -4.08 10.94 -34.38
C VAL A 656 -4.58 10.36 -35.70
N PHE A 657 -4.91 9.07 -35.69
CA PHE A 657 -5.54 8.36 -36.81
C PHE A 657 -7.02 8.14 -36.48
N MET A 658 -7.85 9.13 -36.77
CA MET A 658 -9.27 9.12 -36.40
C MET A 658 -10.15 8.51 -37.50
N ARG A 659 -11.27 7.91 -37.09
CA ARG A 659 -12.35 7.56 -38.02
C ARG A 659 -13.01 8.83 -38.55
N ARG A 660 -13.53 8.79 -39.78
CA ARG A 660 -14.31 9.92 -40.34
C ARG A 660 -15.75 9.97 -39.81
N LYS A 661 -16.32 8.79 -39.53
CA LYS A 661 -17.72 8.59 -39.19
C LYS A 661 -17.87 7.74 -37.94
N ASN A 662 -18.84 8.07 -37.10
CA ASN A 662 -19.25 7.25 -35.96
C ASN A 662 -20.27 6.17 -36.37
N LYS A 663 -20.78 5.38 -35.42
CA LYS A 663 -21.75 4.30 -35.71
C LYS A 663 -23.07 4.79 -36.33
N LEU A 664 -23.42 6.06 -36.11
CA LEU A 664 -24.62 6.71 -36.64
C LEU A 664 -24.35 7.44 -37.98
N ASN A 665 -23.19 7.21 -38.61
CA ASN A 665 -22.76 7.85 -39.85
C ASN A 665 -22.63 9.38 -39.76
N GLN A 666 -22.41 9.92 -38.55
CA GLN A 666 -22.12 11.34 -38.33
C GLN A 666 -20.62 11.60 -38.39
N ASN A 667 -20.22 12.80 -38.81
CA ASN A 667 -18.80 13.16 -38.89
C ASN A 667 -18.17 13.23 -37.51
N ILE A 668 -16.96 12.69 -37.38
CA ILE A 668 -16.13 12.83 -36.18
C ILE A 668 -15.17 14.00 -36.38
N THR A 669 -15.09 14.86 -35.38
CA THR A 669 -14.15 15.97 -35.30
C THR A 669 -13.06 15.65 -34.28
N PHE A 670 -11.82 16.09 -34.50
CA PHE A 670 -10.74 15.83 -33.54
C PHE A 670 -11.00 16.50 -32.18
N LEU A 671 -11.17 17.82 -32.17
CA LEU A 671 -11.37 18.64 -30.98
C LEU A 671 -12.53 19.64 -31.19
N PRO A 672 -13.32 19.94 -30.16
CA PRO A 672 -14.25 21.08 -30.18
C PRO A 672 -13.51 22.42 -30.10
N ASN A 673 -14.16 23.50 -30.53
CA ASN A 673 -13.62 24.86 -30.43
C ASN A 673 -13.96 25.46 -29.05
N LEU A 674 -12.99 25.42 -28.11
CA LEU A 674 -13.19 25.83 -26.72
C LEU A 674 -12.06 26.76 -26.27
N SER A 675 -12.40 27.82 -25.53
CA SER A 675 -11.48 28.90 -25.15
C SER A 675 -10.36 28.47 -24.19
N TYR A 676 -10.58 27.42 -23.42
CA TYR A 676 -9.59 26.89 -22.47
C TYR A 676 -8.54 25.99 -23.13
N LEU A 677 -8.73 25.62 -24.40
CA LEU A 677 -7.75 24.87 -25.16
C LEU A 677 -6.67 25.82 -25.67
N THR A 678 -5.43 25.55 -25.28
CA THR A 678 -4.26 26.38 -25.60
C THR A 678 -3.18 25.51 -26.25
N ASN A 679 -2.29 26.10 -27.03
CA ASN A 679 -1.16 25.40 -27.68
C ASN A 679 -1.56 24.10 -28.37
N ILE A 680 -2.45 24.19 -29.36
CA ILE A 680 -2.92 23.04 -30.14
C ILE A 680 -2.01 22.86 -31.37
N SER A 681 -1.32 21.73 -31.47
CA SER A 681 -0.51 21.38 -32.65
C SER A 681 -0.38 19.86 -32.72
N ASN A 682 -1.02 19.18 -33.67
CA ASN A 682 -1.05 17.71 -33.71
C ASN A 682 -0.96 17.21 -35.16
N ASP A 683 -0.49 15.97 -35.33
CA ASP A 683 -0.46 15.28 -36.61
C ASP A 683 -1.78 14.51 -36.78
N LEU A 684 -2.64 14.98 -37.66
CA LEU A 684 -3.97 14.44 -37.90
C LEU A 684 -4.06 13.68 -39.21
N TYR A 685 -4.65 12.50 -39.14
CA TYR A 685 -4.89 11.57 -40.24
C TYR A 685 -6.32 11.06 -40.17
N TYR A 686 -6.94 10.84 -41.32
CA TYR A 686 -8.23 10.15 -41.41
C TYR A 686 -8.02 8.73 -41.93
N LEU A 687 -8.50 7.75 -41.20
CA LEU A 687 -8.51 6.34 -41.62
C LEU A 687 -9.34 6.17 -42.88
N ASP A 688 -8.78 5.45 -43.86
CA ASP A 688 -9.40 5.17 -45.16
C ASP A 688 -8.69 3.97 -45.81
N ASP A 689 -9.38 2.83 -45.86
CA ASP A 689 -8.80 1.56 -46.36
C ASP A 689 -8.47 1.58 -47.86
N THR A 690 -8.90 2.61 -48.60
CA THR A 690 -8.55 2.80 -50.02
C THR A 690 -7.22 3.52 -50.22
N GLN A 691 -6.65 4.07 -49.16
CA GLN A 691 -5.42 4.87 -49.20
C GLN A 691 -4.16 4.01 -49.00
N PRO A 692 -2.99 4.50 -49.42
CA PRO A 692 -1.73 3.85 -49.14
C PRO A 692 -1.42 3.80 -47.64
N ASP A 693 -0.48 2.92 -47.29
CA ASP A 693 0.02 2.79 -45.94
C ASP A 693 0.83 4.02 -45.54
N ILE A 694 0.51 4.58 -44.37
CA ILE A 694 1.30 5.61 -43.69
C ILE A 694 1.96 4.96 -42.47
N THR A 695 3.29 4.94 -42.45
CA THR A 695 4.07 4.47 -41.31
C THR A 695 4.61 5.65 -40.51
N ILE A 696 4.35 5.63 -39.20
CA ILE A 696 4.91 6.57 -38.22
C ILE A 696 5.86 5.86 -37.26
N SER A 697 6.73 6.61 -36.57
CA SER A 697 7.45 6.12 -35.39
C SER A 697 6.72 6.58 -34.13
N PHE A 698 6.45 5.64 -33.23
CA PHE A 698 5.98 5.93 -31.88
C PHE A 698 6.79 5.09 -30.89
N LEU A 699 7.47 5.77 -29.96
CA LEU A 699 8.41 5.14 -29.01
C LEU A 699 9.42 4.19 -29.68
N SER A 700 9.97 4.63 -30.82
CA SER A 700 10.94 3.85 -31.63
C SER A 700 10.37 2.56 -32.23
N GLN A 701 9.05 2.43 -32.32
CA GLN A 701 8.37 1.32 -32.98
C GLN A 701 7.55 1.82 -34.19
N PRO A 702 7.52 1.08 -35.31
CA PRO A 702 6.75 1.46 -36.48
C PRO A 702 5.27 1.13 -36.27
N TYR A 703 4.39 2.08 -36.60
CA TYR A 703 2.94 1.86 -36.67
C TYR A 703 2.45 2.23 -38.06
N THR A 704 1.68 1.34 -38.68
CA THR A 704 1.20 1.50 -40.06
C THR A 704 -0.31 1.51 -40.13
N PHE A 705 -0.87 2.50 -40.81
CA PHE A 705 -2.31 2.66 -41.02
C PHE A 705 -2.60 3.07 -42.46
N LYS A 706 -3.71 2.59 -43.02
CA LYS A 706 -4.27 3.12 -44.27
C LYS A 706 -5.04 4.40 -43.97
N ALA A 707 -4.51 5.52 -44.44
CA ALA A 707 -5.05 6.82 -44.09
C ALA A 707 -4.71 7.90 -45.11
N VAL A 708 -5.49 8.97 -45.09
CA VAL A 708 -5.17 10.23 -45.76
C VAL A 708 -4.62 11.23 -44.74
N VAL A 709 -3.62 12.01 -45.14
CA VAL A 709 -3.07 13.12 -44.36
C VAL A 709 -4.12 14.22 -44.27
N SER A 710 -4.49 14.64 -43.05
CA SER A 710 -5.40 15.75 -42.84
C SER A 710 -4.65 17.04 -42.51
N SER A 711 -3.87 17.04 -41.43
CA SER A 711 -3.10 18.20 -40.99
C SER A 711 -1.84 17.71 -40.29
N VAL A 712 -0.70 17.80 -40.96
CA VAL A 712 0.61 17.36 -40.45
C VAL A 712 1.63 18.40 -40.86
N ALA A 713 2.43 18.87 -39.90
CA ALA A 713 3.52 19.81 -40.17
C ALA A 713 4.85 19.06 -40.32
N ALA A 714 5.82 19.64 -41.04
CA ALA A 714 7.18 19.10 -41.03
C ALA A 714 7.81 19.22 -39.63
N PRO A 715 8.63 18.24 -39.20
CA PRO A 715 9.25 18.26 -37.88
C PRO A 715 10.34 19.32 -37.77
N GLN A 716 10.65 19.73 -36.53
CA GLN A 716 11.76 20.63 -36.19
C GLN A 716 12.52 20.07 -34.99
N VAL A 717 13.85 20.14 -35.02
CA VAL A 717 14.71 19.67 -33.92
C VAL A 717 14.85 20.81 -32.92
N SER A 718 14.58 20.55 -31.64
CA SER A 718 14.70 21.52 -30.55
C SER A 718 16.02 21.37 -29.78
N ASN A 719 16.61 20.17 -29.78
CA ASN A 719 17.85 19.90 -29.07
C ASN A 719 18.63 18.77 -29.76
N LEU A 720 19.97 18.86 -29.73
CA LEU A 720 20.87 17.84 -30.28
C LEU A 720 22.19 17.84 -29.49
N LEU A 721 22.48 16.75 -28.81
CA LEU A 721 23.64 16.59 -27.94
C LEU A 721 24.45 15.33 -28.29
N LEU A 722 25.78 15.45 -28.31
CA LEU A 722 26.71 14.32 -28.41
C LEU A 722 27.26 14.01 -27.02
N ASN A 723 27.17 12.76 -26.57
CA ASN A 723 27.65 12.31 -25.26
C ASN A 723 27.23 13.25 -24.11
N ASN A 724 25.93 13.57 -24.02
CA ASN A 724 25.38 14.51 -23.03
C ASN A 724 26.03 15.90 -23.05
N GLY A 725 26.46 16.37 -24.22
CA GLY A 725 27.12 17.67 -24.40
C GLY A 725 28.61 17.66 -24.09
N ALA A 726 29.25 16.49 -24.05
CA ALA A 726 30.69 16.39 -23.86
C ALA A 726 31.46 17.07 -25.00
N LEU A 727 32.54 17.77 -24.63
CA LEU A 727 33.42 18.44 -25.59
C LEU A 727 34.44 17.48 -26.22
N VAL A 728 34.79 16.40 -25.51
CA VAL A 728 35.81 15.42 -25.90
C VAL A 728 35.28 14.01 -25.62
N THR A 729 35.66 13.06 -26.47
CA THR A 729 35.47 11.63 -26.24
C THR A 729 36.73 10.85 -26.61
N ASN A 730 36.99 9.77 -25.89
CA ASN A 730 38.02 8.78 -26.24
C ASN A 730 37.43 7.55 -26.96
N SER A 731 36.15 7.61 -27.33
CA SER A 731 35.44 6.55 -28.01
C SER A 731 34.93 7.05 -29.36
N ARG A 732 35.15 6.26 -30.41
CA ARG A 732 34.50 6.50 -31.70
C ARG A 732 33.00 6.26 -31.64
N THR A 733 32.53 5.40 -30.75
CA THR A 733 31.10 5.18 -30.55
C THR A 733 30.61 6.19 -29.53
N ILE A 734 29.74 7.10 -29.97
CA ILE A 734 29.14 8.15 -29.15
C ILE A 734 27.63 7.96 -29.05
N ASN A 735 27.04 8.51 -27.99
CA ASN A 735 25.61 8.62 -27.83
C ASN A 735 25.10 9.93 -28.45
N VAL A 736 24.09 9.87 -29.30
CA VAL A 736 23.42 11.05 -29.89
C VAL A 736 22.02 11.15 -29.29
N TYR A 737 21.81 12.21 -28.52
CA TYR A 737 20.51 12.56 -27.96
C TYR A 737 19.88 13.69 -28.77
N ASN A 738 18.60 13.57 -29.07
CA ASN A 738 17.86 14.59 -29.80
C ASN A 738 16.42 14.75 -29.30
N GLU A 739 15.91 15.97 -29.43
CA GLU A 739 14.51 16.31 -29.17
C GLU A 739 13.93 17.11 -30.34
N TYR A 740 12.61 17.09 -30.46
CA TYR A 740 11.88 17.87 -31.45
C TYR A 740 10.90 18.84 -30.79
N SER A 741 10.57 19.90 -31.54
CA SER A 741 9.61 20.93 -31.13
C SER A 741 8.22 20.35 -30.95
N LEU A 742 7.60 20.64 -29.81
CA LEU A 742 6.22 20.25 -29.50
C LEU A 742 5.17 21.06 -30.29
N ASN A 743 5.59 22.13 -30.98
CA ASN A 743 4.71 22.97 -31.78
C ASN A 743 4.73 22.60 -33.27
N ASN A 744 5.54 21.62 -33.67
CA ASN A 744 5.67 21.13 -35.03
C ASN A 744 5.26 19.64 -35.10
N GLY A 745 5.28 19.07 -36.31
CA GLY A 745 4.89 17.68 -36.50
C GLY A 745 5.92 16.69 -35.95
N THR A 746 5.48 15.45 -35.77
CA THR A 746 6.26 14.40 -35.11
C THR A 746 7.18 13.70 -36.13
N PRO A 747 8.48 13.57 -35.83
CA PRO A 747 9.40 12.79 -36.67
C PRO A 747 8.97 11.33 -36.84
N ALA A 748 8.92 10.85 -38.08
CA ALA A 748 8.79 9.42 -38.37
C ALA A 748 10.16 8.76 -38.57
N SER A 749 11.14 9.51 -39.09
CA SER A 749 12.50 9.04 -39.35
C SER A 749 13.54 10.12 -39.08
N TYR A 750 14.81 9.72 -38.90
CA TYR A 750 15.96 10.62 -38.91
C TYR A 750 17.07 10.16 -39.86
N MET A 751 17.95 11.09 -40.18
CA MET A 751 19.24 10.87 -40.83
C MET A 751 20.34 11.50 -39.99
N VAL A 752 21.48 10.82 -39.91
CA VAL A 752 22.68 11.27 -39.18
C VAL A 752 23.92 11.01 -40.03
N SER A 753 24.87 11.95 -40.06
CA SER A 753 26.10 11.82 -40.86
C SER A 753 27.20 12.77 -40.39
N GLU A 754 28.46 12.47 -40.71
CA GLU A 754 29.55 13.47 -40.65
C GLU A 754 29.69 14.27 -41.96
N ASN A 755 28.96 13.89 -43.02
CA ASN A 755 28.89 14.63 -44.27
C ASN A 755 27.73 15.63 -44.21
N SER A 756 27.99 16.92 -44.46
CA SER A 756 26.99 17.99 -44.38
C SER A 756 25.85 17.86 -45.39
N ASN A 757 26.10 17.15 -46.50
CA ASN A 757 25.11 16.82 -47.53
C ASN A 757 24.44 15.45 -47.32
N PHE A 758 24.78 14.74 -46.24
CA PHE A 758 24.28 13.40 -45.91
C PHE A 758 24.60 12.32 -46.96
N THR A 759 25.63 12.50 -47.80
CA THR A 759 26.07 11.45 -48.73
C THR A 759 26.43 10.17 -47.97
N GLY A 760 25.84 9.05 -48.38
CA GLY A 760 26.04 7.74 -47.76
C GLY A 760 25.20 7.47 -46.50
N ALA A 761 24.42 8.44 -46.03
CA ALA A 761 23.48 8.24 -44.92
C ALA A 761 22.12 7.76 -45.41
N SER A 762 21.41 7.02 -44.57
CA SER A 762 20.06 6.49 -44.84
C SER A 762 19.05 7.01 -43.82
N TRP A 763 17.79 7.11 -44.25
CA TRP A 763 16.68 7.36 -43.33
C TRP A 763 16.45 6.11 -42.49
N VAL A 764 16.39 6.29 -41.17
CA VAL A 764 16.09 5.23 -40.21
C VAL A 764 14.92 5.65 -39.33
N LEU A 765 14.21 4.68 -38.75
CA LEU A 765 13.06 4.93 -37.88
C LEU A 765 13.46 5.88 -36.74
N TYR A 766 12.58 6.84 -36.44
CA TYR A 766 12.92 7.87 -35.46
C TYR A 766 13.11 7.29 -34.05
N THR A 767 14.21 7.67 -33.39
CA THR A 767 14.41 7.51 -31.95
C THR A 767 15.10 8.75 -31.37
N SER A 768 14.80 9.09 -30.12
CA SER A 768 15.36 10.24 -29.41
C SER A 768 16.80 10.00 -28.93
N ASN A 769 17.24 8.75 -28.88
CA ASN A 769 18.56 8.40 -28.37
C ASN A 769 19.15 7.17 -29.10
N PHE A 770 20.35 7.30 -29.66
CA PHE A 770 21.01 6.22 -30.40
C PHE A 770 22.53 6.32 -30.39
N SER A 771 23.20 5.20 -30.65
CA SER A 771 24.67 5.17 -30.82
C SER A 771 25.06 5.52 -32.25
N PHE A 772 26.09 6.34 -32.40
CA PHE A 772 26.68 6.74 -33.68
C PHE A 772 28.19 6.51 -33.67
N GLN A 773 28.73 6.00 -34.78
CA GLN A 773 30.16 5.73 -34.91
C GLN A 773 30.85 6.84 -35.71
N LEU A 774 31.75 7.56 -35.06
CA LEU A 774 32.60 8.58 -35.66
C LEU A 774 33.64 7.97 -36.60
N SER A 775 34.03 8.75 -37.62
CA SER A 775 35.18 8.52 -38.48
C SER A 775 36.45 8.28 -37.67
N ALA A 776 37.38 7.51 -38.24
CA ALA A 776 38.67 7.24 -37.61
C ALA A 776 39.53 8.52 -37.51
N GLY A 777 40.54 8.47 -36.64
CA GLY A 777 41.51 9.54 -36.43
C GLY A 777 41.06 10.60 -35.43
N ASP A 778 42.00 11.07 -34.61
CA ASP A 778 41.78 12.13 -33.62
C ASP A 778 41.40 13.46 -34.28
N GLY A 779 40.75 14.35 -33.52
CA GLY A 779 40.38 15.69 -33.94
C GLY A 779 38.89 16.00 -33.83
N GLY A 780 38.53 17.22 -34.23
CA GLY A 780 37.14 17.69 -34.22
C GLY A 780 36.27 16.91 -35.20
N LYS A 781 35.15 16.40 -34.72
CA LYS A 781 34.09 15.74 -35.49
C LYS A 781 32.84 16.61 -35.47
N ILE A 782 32.18 16.75 -36.61
CA ILE A 782 30.88 17.42 -36.73
C ILE A 782 29.85 16.38 -37.13
N VAL A 783 28.78 16.27 -36.37
CA VAL A 783 27.67 15.36 -36.64
C VAL A 783 26.47 16.19 -37.09
N TYR A 784 26.01 15.95 -38.31
CA TYR A 784 24.82 16.51 -38.92
C TYR A 784 23.61 15.61 -38.68
N PHE A 785 22.45 16.21 -38.42
CA PHE A 785 21.22 15.53 -38.08
C PHE A 785 20.00 16.22 -38.70
N LYS A 786 19.04 15.44 -39.21
CA LYS A 786 17.74 15.94 -39.68
C LYS A 786 16.66 14.88 -39.50
N THR A 787 15.41 15.33 -39.39
CA THR A 787 14.24 14.46 -39.21
C THR A 787 13.26 14.61 -40.37
N LYS A 788 12.40 13.61 -40.58
CA LYS A 788 11.38 13.61 -41.64
C LYS A 788 10.10 12.93 -41.17
N ASN A 789 8.97 13.43 -41.65
CA ASN A 789 7.67 12.75 -41.63
C ASN A 789 6.99 12.86 -43.01
N VAL A 790 5.70 12.52 -43.10
CA VAL A 790 4.94 12.57 -44.35
C VAL A 790 4.79 13.97 -44.94
N ALA A 791 4.84 15.02 -44.10
CA ALA A 791 4.68 16.40 -44.53
C ALA A 791 5.99 17.01 -45.05
N GLY A 792 7.14 16.47 -44.63
CA GLY A 792 8.42 16.96 -45.13
C GLY A 792 9.60 16.63 -44.23
N THR A 793 10.73 17.26 -44.56
CA THR A 793 12.02 17.11 -43.86
C THR A 793 12.32 18.39 -43.07
N SER A 794 12.90 18.25 -41.88
CA SER A 794 13.41 19.37 -41.09
C SER A 794 14.59 20.05 -41.77
N PRO A 795 14.99 21.26 -41.34
CA PRO A 795 16.33 21.79 -41.58
C PRO A 795 17.41 20.81 -41.14
N SER A 796 18.64 21.02 -41.62
CA SER A 796 19.81 20.28 -41.15
C SER A 796 20.39 20.97 -39.91
N TYR A 797 20.55 20.21 -38.84
CA TYR A 797 21.15 20.62 -37.58
C TYR A 797 22.53 19.99 -37.45
N SER A 798 23.41 20.59 -36.64
CA SER A 798 24.71 19.99 -36.36
C SER A 798 25.24 20.35 -34.99
N THR A 799 26.13 19.51 -34.48
CA THR A 799 26.89 19.72 -33.25
C THR A 799 28.25 19.04 -33.39
N SER A 800 29.18 19.31 -32.48
CA SER A 800 30.58 18.85 -32.62
C SER A 800 31.13 18.25 -31.33
N ILE A 801 32.10 17.35 -31.50
CA ILE A 801 32.85 16.71 -30.41
C ILE A 801 34.28 16.45 -30.86
N THR A 802 35.26 16.51 -29.97
CA THR A 802 36.65 16.14 -30.29
C THR A 802 36.90 14.68 -29.95
N LEU A 803 37.35 13.88 -30.92
CA LEU A 803 37.81 12.52 -30.69
C LEU A 803 39.30 12.53 -30.32
N SER A 804 39.66 11.85 -29.22
CA SER A 804 41.05 11.65 -28.79
C SER A 804 41.25 10.23 -28.25
N LEU A 805 41.60 9.32 -29.15
CA LEU A 805 41.82 7.89 -28.90
C LEU A 805 43.09 7.63 -28.09
N ASN A 806 44.11 8.48 -28.28
CA ASN A 806 45.40 8.39 -27.59
C ASN A 806 45.58 9.44 -26.51
N SER A 807 44.48 9.83 -25.84
CA SER A 807 44.66 10.47 -24.54
C SER A 807 45.23 9.41 -23.60
N THR A 808 46.56 9.42 -23.38
CA THR A 808 47.08 9.02 -22.07
C THR A 808 46.15 9.67 -21.08
N SER A 809 45.49 8.88 -20.24
CA SER A 809 44.75 9.41 -19.12
C SER A 809 45.63 10.46 -18.47
N LEU A 810 45.28 11.74 -18.58
CA LEU A 810 45.80 12.68 -17.62
C LEU A 810 45.25 12.14 -16.31
N ASP A 811 46.15 11.59 -15.50
CA ASP A 811 45.83 10.92 -14.26
C ASP A 811 44.72 11.71 -13.57
N LYS A 812 43.66 11.00 -13.20
CA LYS A 812 42.53 11.53 -12.42
C LYS A 812 42.96 12.10 -11.06
N ASN A 813 44.27 12.19 -10.78
CA ASN A 813 44.87 12.58 -9.52
C ASN A 813 45.65 13.91 -9.54
N ILE A 814 45.61 14.74 -10.60
CA ILE A 814 46.08 16.14 -10.51
C ILE A 814 45.14 17.10 -11.26
N TYR A 815 43.85 17.08 -10.91
CA TYR A 815 42.92 18.14 -11.28
C TYR A 815 42.17 18.64 -10.06
N GLY A 816 42.88 19.40 -9.22
CA GLY A 816 42.23 20.28 -8.25
C GLY A 816 41.61 21.45 -8.99
N SER A 817 40.32 21.33 -9.34
CA SER A 817 39.48 22.50 -9.63
C SER A 817 39.40 23.37 -8.37
N SER A 818 40.34 24.32 -8.20
CA SER A 818 40.26 25.42 -7.22
C SER A 818 41.51 26.31 -7.13
N LEU A 819 42.65 25.97 -7.75
CA LEU A 819 43.91 26.69 -7.50
C LEU A 819 44.20 27.86 -8.47
N LEU A 820 43.46 28.05 -9.56
CA LEU A 820 43.62 29.22 -10.45
C LEU A 820 42.37 30.11 -10.37
N ASP A 821 42.58 31.37 -10.02
CA ASP A 821 41.56 32.43 -10.05
C ASP A 821 41.91 33.42 -11.16
N ILE A 822 41.05 33.50 -12.17
CA ILE A 822 41.21 34.42 -13.29
C ILE A 822 40.08 35.44 -13.24
N GLN A 823 40.44 36.70 -12.99
CA GLN A 823 39.50 37.81 -12.90
C GLN A 823 39.69 38.75 -14.09
N PRO A 824 38.60 39.14 -14.79
CA PRO A 824 38.69 40.18 -15.81
C PRO A 824 39.10 41.51 -15.16
N ASN A 825 40.10 42.19 -15.72
CA ASN A 825 40.48 43.54 -15.30
C ASN A 825 39.68 44.55 -16.14
N PRO A 826 39.03 45.57 -15.53
CA PRO A 826 38.23 46.57 -16.25
C PRO A 826 39.00 47.43 -17.29
N VAL A 827 40.33 47.29 -17.39
CA VAL A 827 41.15 47.95 -18.42
C VAL A 827 41.37 47.01 -19.62
N LYS A 828 41.02 47.50 -20.83
CA LYS A 828 41.08 46.83 -22.16
C LYS A 828 41.77 45.45 -22.20
N SER A 829 40.96 44.39 -22.21
CA SER A 829 41.38 43.00 -22.51
C SER A 829 42.44 42.37 -21.60
N ILE A 830 42.70 42.92 -20.42
CA ILE A 830 43.64 42.32 -19.46
C ILE A 830 42.90 41.33 -18.54
N ALA A 831 43.49 40.16 -18.33
CA ALA A 831 43.05 39.21 -17.30
C ALA A 831 44.08 39.16 -16.16
N ARG A 832 43.63 39.29 -14.92
CA ARG A 832 44.47 39.06 -13.74
C ARG A 832 44.37 37.60 -13.33
N ILE A 833 45.51 36.96 -13.18
CA ILE A 833 45.63 35.56 -12.77
C ILE A 833 46.19 35.52 -11.36
N HIS A 834 45.61 34.69 -10.51
CA HIS A 834 46.06 34.46 -9.14
C HIS A 834 46.05 32.95 -8.85
N ILE A 835 47.14 32.43 -8.28
CA ILE A 835 47.27 31.02 -7.91
C ILE A 835 46.92 30.86 -6.42
N LYS A 836 45.76 30.26 -6.12
CA LYS A 836 45.20 30.11 -4.75
C LYS A 836 45.89 28.96 -4.00
N ASN A 837 46.25 29.22 -2.74
CA ASN A 837 46.63 28.28 -1.68
C ASN A 837 47.90 27.42 -1.89
N THR A 838 49.04 27.93 -1.40
CA THR A 838 50.15 27.13 -0.86
C THR A 838 50.91 28.01 0.14
N GLU A 839 51.40 27.42 1.22
CA GLU A 839 52.02 28.13 2.34
C GLU A 839 53.18 29.06 1.91
N ASN A 840 53.35 30.12 2.69
CA ASN A 840 54.16 31.31 2.44
C ASN A 840 55.61 31.07 1.95
N SER A 841 56.08 32.01 1.13
CA SER A 841 57.47 32.37 0.75
C SER A 841 58.15 31.72 -0.47
N ILE A 842 57.63 30.65 -1.06
CA ILE A 842 58.34 29.94 -2.16
C ILE A 842 58.04 30.54 -3.56
N PHE A 843 56.94 31.27 -3.73
CA PHE A 843 56.43 31.65 -5.05
C PHE A 843 56.78 33.07 -5.51
N GLU A 844 57.23 33.97 -4.64
CA GLU A 844 57.59 35.34 -5.06
C GLU A 844 58.74 35.36 -6.08
N ASN A 845 59.59 34.34 -6.09
CA ASN A 845 60.69 34.18 -7.04
C ASN A 845 60.47 33.10 -8.12
N THR A 846 59.35 32.38 -8.08
CA THR A 846 59.06 31.34 -9.07
C THR A 846 58.61 31.97 -10.39
N ARG A 847 59.13 31.46 -11.51
CA ARG A 847 58.68 31.85 -12.86
C ARG A 847 57.77 30.79 -13.46
N TYR A 848 56.70 31.24 -14.11
CA TYR A 848 55.72 30.41 -14.78
C TYR A 848 55.65 30.77 -16.26
N ASN A 849 55.76 29.77 -17.12
CA ASN A 849 55.34 29.87 -18.51
C ASN A 849 53.82 29.89 -18.55
N VAL A 850 53.26 31.01 -18.98
CA VAL A 850 51.83 31.21 -19.19
C VAL A 850 51.57 31.10 -20.68
N SER A 851 50.54 30.35 -21.07
CA SER A 851 50.12 30.21 -22.46
C SER A 851 48.61 30.32 -22.55
N VAL A 852 48.12 31.10 -23.51
CA VAL A 852 46.72 31.14 -23.89
C VAL A 852 46.59 30.38 -25.19
N ILE A 853 45.74 29.36 -25.20
CA ILE A 853 45.63 28.41 -26.30
C ILE A 853 44.20 28.47 -26.82
N SER A 854 44.04 28.52 -28.14
CA SER A 854 42.73 28.39 -28.78
C SER A 854 42.16 26.99 -28.53
N ILE A 855 40.85 26.81 -28.73
CA ILE A 855 40.26 25.46 -28.72
C ILE A 855 40.82 24.53 -29.81
N THR A 856 41.43 25.09 -30.85
CA THR A 856 42.09 24.34 -31.94
C THR A 856 43.53 23.94 -31.59
N GLY A 857 44.02 24.31 -30.41
CA GLY A 857 45.38 23.97 -29.94
C GLY A 857 46.46 24.99 -30.32
N SER A 858 46.12 26.08 -31.01
CA SER A 858 47.08 27.12 -31.38
C SER A 858 47.43 27.98 -30.18
N VAL A 859 48.72 28.21 -29.92
CA VAL A 859 49.16 29.15 -28.88
C VAL A 859 48.94 30.58 -29.38
N LEU A 860 48.04 31.30 -28.72
CA LEU A 860 47.62 32.66 -29.06
C LEU A 860 48.42 33.73 -28.29
N HIS A 861 48.87 33.38 -27.08
CA HIS A 861 49.71 34.22 -26.25
C HIS A 861 50.66 33.33 -25.45
N SER A 862 51.89 33.79 -25.25
CA SER A 862 52.86 33.15 -24.36
C SER A 862 53.68 34.21 -23.63
N SER A 863 53.83 34.06 -22.33
CA SER A 863 54.68 34.92 -21.50
C SER A 863 55.31 34.16 -20.35
N LEU A 864 56.36 34.72 -19.78
CA LEU A 864 57.02 34.21 -18.59
C LEU A 864 56.75 35.17 -17.42
N GLU A 865 55.93 34.74 -16.48
CA GLU A 865 55.46 35.57 -15.37
C GLU A 865 56.11 35.16 -14.06
N LYS A 866 56.40 36.13 -13.20
CA LYS A 866 57.04 35.91 -11.90
C LYS A 866 56.02 36.14 -10.78
N GLY A 867 56.04 35.27 -9.77
CA GLY A 867 55.13 35.40 -8.63
C GLY A 867 53.86 34.56 -8.77
N ASN A 868 53.00 34.63 -7.74
CA ASN A 868 51.70 33.94 -7.69
C ASN A 868 50.54 34.80 -8.21
N SER A 869 50.79 36.05 -8.62
CA SER A 869 49.80 36.92 -9.23
C SER A 869 50.41 37.80 -10.32
N PHE A 870 49.79 37.79 -11.50
CA PHE A 870 50.26 38.50 -12.68
C PHE A 870 49.09 38.83 -13.61
N SER A 871 49.35 39.65 -14.61
CA SER A 871 48.35 40.06 -15.60
C SER A 871 48.80 39.69 -17.01
N ILE A 872 47.87 39.17 -17.81
CA ILE A 872 48.12 38.88 -19.22
C ILE A 872 47.21 39.74 -20.09
N ASP A 873 47.77 40.26 -21.19
CA ASP A 873 47.02 40.99 -22.21
C ASP A 873 46.41 39.99 -23.20
N LEU A 874 45.08 39.97 -23.26
CA LEU A 874 44.32 39.13 -24.20
C LEU A 874 43.86 39.92 -25.42
N SER A 875 44.32 41.15 -25.66
CA SER A 875 43.88 42.02 -26.76
C SER A 875 43.96 41.33 -28.12
N GLN A 876 45.02 40.56 -28.35
CA GLN A 876 45.27 39.81 -29.60
C GLN A 876 44.52 38.47 -29.70
N CYS A 877 43.91 37.98 -28.61
CA CYS A 877 43.17 36.72 -28.63
C CYS A 877 41.75 36.93 -29.22
N PRO A 878 41.22 36.01 -30.05
CA PRO A 878 39.85 36.10 -30.55
C PRO A 878 38.81 35.95 -29.42
N SER A 879 37.61 36.50 -29.62
CA SER A 879 36.45 36.16 -28.78
C SER A 879 36.12 34.68 -28.94
N GLY A 880 35.71 34.04 -27.84
CA GLY A 880 35.41 32.62 -27.78
C GLY A 880 36.03 31.94 -26.56
N VAL A 881 36.06 30.60 -26.62
CA VAL A 881 36.67 29.79 -25.56
C VAL A 881 38.18 29.78 -25.73
N LEU A 882 38.89 30.07 -24.64
CA LEU A 882 40.34 30.05 -24.54
C LEU A 882 40.75 29.14 -23.39
N ILE A 883 41.94 28.53 -23.50
CA ILE A 883 42.55 27.73 -22.46
C ILE A 883 43.78 28.47 -21.94
N VAL A 884 43.76 28.84 -20.66
CA VAL A 884 44.93 29.43 -19.99
C VAL A 884 45.68 28.32 -19.29
N LYS A 885 46.95 28.14 -19.65
CA LYS A 885 47.86 27.17 -19.03
C LYS A 885 48.99 27.93 -18.34
N VAL A 886 49.27 27.58 -17.09
CA VAL A 886 50.35 28.17 -16.26
C VAL A 886 51.24 27.03 -15.81
N LYS A 887 52.52 27.02 -16.17
CA LYS A 887 53.42 25.90 -15.91
C LYS A 887 54.81 26.37 -15.45
N ASN A 888 55.40 25.67 -14.49
CA ASN A 888 56.83 25.72 -14.20
C ASN A 888 57.43 24.31 -14.34
N ASP A 889 58.66 24.10 -13.88
CA ASP A 889 59.34 22.80 -14.02
C ASP A 889 58.70 21.67 -13.21
N THR A 890 57.92 21.99 -12.17
CA THR A 890 57.36 21.02 -11.22
C THR A 890 55.83 20.96 -11.21
N GLN A 891 55.14 21.95 -11.79
CA GLN A 891 53.69 22.15 -11.67
C GLN A 891 53.10 22.67 -12.97
N SER A 892 51.85 22.28 -13.27
CA SER A 892 51.08 22.76 -14.40
C SER A 892 49.61 22.95 -14.01
N PHE A 893 49.08 24.14 -14.22
CA PHE A 893 47.69 24.53 -13.99
C PHE A 893 47.02 24.85 -15.32
N THR A 894 45.74 24.54 -15.47
CA THR A 894 44.98 24.86 -16.69
C THR A 894 43.56 25.26 -16.35
N GLN A 895 43.06 26.36 -16.94
CA GLN A 895 41.69 26.82 -16.74
C GLN A 895 41.06 27.32 -18.05
N LYS A 896 39.78 27.02 -18.22
CA LYS A 896 38.96 27.54 -19.31
C LYS A 896 38.56 28.99 -19.03
N VAL A 897 38.75 29.87 -20.00
CA VAL A 897 38.29 31.26 -19.97
C VAL A 897 37.40 31.51 -21.19
N ILE A 898 36.33 32.27 -21.02
CA ILE A 898 35.47 32.70 -22.13
C ILE A 898 35.71 34.19 -22.33
N LYS A 899 36.35 34.57 -23.44
CA LYS A 899 36.46 35.96 -23.87
C LYS A 899 35.18 36.28 -24.67
N ARG A 900 34.34 37.17 -24.15
CA ARG A 900 33.16 37.65 -24.86
C ARG A 900 33.58 38.75 -25.83
#